data_AF-A0A5M8QN32-F1
#
_entry.id   AF-A0A5M8QN32-F1
#
_cell.length_a   1.000
_cell.length_b   1.000
_cell.length_c   1.000
_cell.angle_alpha   90.00
_cell.angle_beta   90.00
_cell.angle_gamma   90.00
#
_symmetry.space_group_name_H-M   'P 1'
#
loop_
_entity.id
_entity.type
_entity.pdbx_description
1 polymer ?
#
loop_
_entity_poly.entity_id
_entity_poly.type
_entity_poly.pdbx_seq_one_letter_code
_entity_poly.pdbx_strand_id
1 'polypeptide(L)'
;MKNLYKIKLLLLAFLVVSTGFFASCGDDDENTPNSGQVQLLSFGPTGAKHGEEIRFIGHNLNLVEAIELPGVTVPKAKFVEHTSELIRLVVPQEAMEGKITLKVTGGADVVSKTMLSFEVPITVASVTAEARPGGTITITGTKLTWVDSVGFDNLIVKQFISKTETQIQVQVPENAKTGKLTIYGGGENPTFLETEKEVIITLPTVTSLSPASIRHDEVLTINGANLDLVGQVKFPGGGNVSTFISQSATAITLKVPVTATNGALTLVAKGSLVEVKPTQTISIILPVITAISTVRHNQNTTITGTDLDRIKEITFPGNITVARANFVSQTATQIVVAVPAMAAPGTLRYKTMNDFAVTSAVNFNVLLPTVSSYAPAVVAPNGTLTINGTNLDLIQDITFGGMTTKVSTFLNQSATRIQVTVPTAAKTGVPKFTLTSGYVIEGPELTIVMPTVSSITPAPVAPGSYLTINGSNLTLVRMVKFTGGAEVSTFLTQTENQIILMVPATARTGKLTLVTNTNTEVETTQEATVGAAAPTIRSFIYDDALASGWAQWGGYNGVDVQDLNNTTNVKRGAKSLKVTYSGASATIQLKPGDANFANGYTHLVLYVKGGGTANNKAAIQFKLVGGAFTGEQEFDIVAGEYTVVQIPLSSFGNISAGVDEFLIKNKGAVPNTFYIDDLGLR
;
A
#
# COMPACT_ATOMS: atom_id res chain seq x y z
N MET A 1 25.29 28.05 21.65
CA MET A 1 26.50 28.86 21.33
C MET A 1 26.63 29.04 19.83
N LYS A 2 26.09 30.14 19.32
CA LYS A 2 26.43 30.80 18.04
C LYS A 2 25.58 32.08 17.99
N ASN A 3 26.25 33.20 17.71
CA ASN A 3 25.72 34.49 17.31
C ASN A 3 24.93 35.29 18.36
N LEU A 4 25.54 36.36 18.89
CA LEU A 4 24.94 37.69 19.09
C LEU A 4 26.00 38.63 19.69
N TYR A 5 26.88 39.13 18.83
CA TYR A 5 27.70 40.32 19.06
C TYR A 5 27.37 41.30 17.93
N LYS A 6 27.35 42.60 18.25
CA LYS A 6 27.12 43.78 17.39
C LYS A 6 25.68 44.32 17.42
N ILE A 7 25.47 45.32 18.28
CA ILE A 7 24.68 46.54 18.02
C ILE A 7 25.13 47.58 19.07
N LYS A 8 25.30 48.83 18.64
CA LYS A 8 25.79 50.03 19.35
C LYS A 8 27.26 50.42 19.14
N LEU A 9 27.60 50.65 17.87
CA LEU A 9 28.64 51.61 17.48
C LEU A 9 28.15 52.38 16.24
N LEU A 10 27.15 53.26 16.41
CA LEU A 10 26.83 54.31 15.42
C LEU A 10 25.83 55.31 16.03
N LEU A 11 26.33 56.38 16.65
CA LEU A 11 25.66 57.68 16.83
C LEU A 11 26.58 58.62 17.63
N LEU A 12 27.79 58.84 17.09
CA LEU A 12 28.70 59.89 17.53
C LEU A 12 29.18 60.65 16.30
N ALA A 13 28.29 61.47 15.76
CA ALA A 13 28.59 62.45 14.73
C ALA A 13 27.50 63.52 14.75
N PHE A 14 27.49 64.39 15.75
CA PHE A 14 27.05 65.77 15.59
C PHE A 14 27.57 66.63 16.75
N LEU A 15 28.21 67.73 16.36
CA LEU A 15 28.45 68.94 17.14
C LEU A 15 29.67 68.99 18.08
N VAL A 16 30.82 69.32 17.49
CA VAL A 16 31.81 70.20 18.12
C VAL A 16 31.96 71.43 17.21
N VAL A 17 32.19 72.58 17.83
CA VAL A 17 32.68 73.86 17.29
C VAL A 17 31.59 74.90 16.94
N SER A 18 31.32 75.76 17.91
CA SER A 18 31.21 77.21 17.66
C SER A 18 31.97 77.96 18.75
N THR A 19 33.18 78.41 18.41
CA THR A 19 33.98 79.40 19.14
C THR A 19 33.40 80.80 18.97
N GLY A 20 33.44 81.59 20.04
CA GLY A 20 33.28 83.05 20.02
C GLY A 20 32.70 83.54 21.36
N PHE A 21 33.52 84.00 22.31
CA PHE A 21 34.11 85.36 22.43
C PHE A 21 33.29 86.24 23.41
N PHE A 22 34.03 86.74 24.42
CA PHE A 22 33.81 87.91 25.29
C PHE A 22 33.08 87.79 26.64
N ALA A 23 33.76 88.40 27.63
CA ALA A 23 33.36 88.87 28.96
C ALA A 23 32.98 87.77 29.99
N SER A 24 33.66 87.56 31.11
CA SER A 24 34.26 88.49 32.08
C SER A 24 33.41 89.73 32.32
N CYS A 25 32.24 89.50 32.89
CA CYS A 25 31.43 90.35 33.77
C CYS A 25 30.56 89.32 34.51
N GLY A 26 30.36 89.32 35.80
CA GLY A 26 30.51 90.30 36.87
C GLY A 26 29.61 89.73 37.98
N ASP A 27 29.96 89.98 39.23
CA ASP A 27 29.19 89.55 40.40
C ASP A 27 27.68 89.72 40.20
N ASP A 28 26.94 88.62 40.35
CA ASP A 28 25.56 88.65 40.85
C ASP A 28 25.39 87.43 41.75
N ASP A 29 25.72 87.67 43.01
CA ASP A 29 25.19 86.97 44.17
C ASP A 29 23.69 86.68 43.96
N GLU A 30 23.31 85.41 43.73
CA GLU A 30 22.10 84.90 44.38
C GLU A 30 22.48 84.36 45.76
N ASN A 31 22.88 85.31 46.61
CA ASN A 31 22.50 85.27 48.01
C ASN A 31 20.97 85.32 48.07
N THR A 32 20.27 84.21 47.80
CA THR A 32 19.12 83.92 48.65
C THR A 32 19.74 83.58 49.99
N PRO A 33 19.58 84.42 51.03
CA PRO A 33 20.00 84.02 52.36
C PRO A 33 19.28 82.72 52.63
N ASN A 34 20.03 81.64 52.93
CA ASN A 34 19.40 80.44 53.44
C ASN A 34 18.43 80.90 54.53
N SER A 35 17.15 80.52 54.43
CA SER A 35 16.01 81.05 55.20
C SER A 35 16.07 80.73 56.71
N GLY A 36 17.26 80.43 57.24
CA GLY A 36 17.52 79.86 58.54
C GLY A 36 17.27 78.35 58.58
N GLN A 37 16.81 77.73 57.49
CA GLN A 37 16.45 76.31 57.45
C GLN A 37 17.67 75.42 57.13
N VAL A 38 17.61 74.17 57.57
CA VAL A 38 18.63 73.16 57.23
C VAL A 38 18.40 72.69 55.79
N GLN A 39 19.45 72.68 54.98
CA GLN A 39 19.39 72.18 53.61
C GLN A 39 20.53 71.21 53.36
N LEU A 40 20.20 70.00 52.89
CA LEU A 40 21.17 69.03 52.40
C LEU A 40 21.33 69.18 50.89
N LEU A 41 22.51 69.57 50.43
CA LEU A 41 22.81 69.75 49.00
C LEU A 41 23.37 68.47 48.38
N SER A 42 24.31 67.81 49.07
CA SER A 42 24.89 66.55 48.61
C SER A 42 25.40 65.72 49.79
N PHE A 43 25.56 64.42 49.56
CA PHE A 43 26.24 63.54 50.48
C PHE A 43 27.00 62.47 49.71
N GLY A 44 28.09 61.96 50.28
CA GLY A 44 28.86 60.89 49.66
C GLY A 44 30.25 60.66 50.27
N PRO A 45 31.05 59.76 49.68
CA PRO A 45 30.74 59.01 48.46
C PRO A 45 29.64 57.95 48.70
N THR A 46 28.75 57.76 47.72
CA THR A 46 27.96 56.52 47.64
C THR A 46 28.93 55.37 47.39
N GLY A 47 28.70 54.22 48.02
CA GLY A 47 29.59 53.06 47.93
C GLY A 47 30.67 53.01 49.00
N ALA A 48 30.68 53.97 49.94
CA ALA A 48 31.55 53.94 51.12
C ALA A 48 31.39 52.62 51.89
N LYS A 49 32.49 52.14 52.50
CA LYS A 49 32.48 50.95 53.35
C LYS A 49 32.15 51.32 54.79
N HIS A 50 31.61 50.39 55.56
CA HIS A 50 31.46 50.56 57.00
C HIS A 50 32.83 50.87 57.64
N GLY A 51 32.92 51.95 58.40
CA GLY A 51 34.18 52.46 58.95
C GLY A 51 34.89 53.54 58.12
N GLU A 52 34.45 53.82 56.89
CA GLU A 52 34.90 54.98 56.11
C GLU A 52 34.10 56.24 56.44
N GLU A 53 34.62 57.41 56.07
CA GLU A 53 33.90 58.67 56.27
C GLU A 53 32.99 59.00 55.10
N ILE A 54 31.74 59.36 55.41
CA ILE A 54 30.83 60.05 54.50
C ILE A 54 30.73 61.52 54.89
N ARG A 55 30.56 62.36 53.87
CA ARG A 55 30.42 63.80 53.99
C ARG A 55 29.00 64.19 53.63
N PHE A 56 28.41 65.08 54.40
CA PHE A 56 27.15 65.76 54.11
C PHE A 56 27.45 67.23 53.93
N ILE A 57 27.14 67.77 52.75
CA ILE A 57 27.42 69.16 52.38
C ILE A 57 26.08 69.86 52.22
N GLY A 58 25.97 71.04 52.81
CA GLY A 58 24.71 71.75 52.88
C GLY A 58 24.83 73.11 53.52
N HIS A 59 23.71 73.60 54.05
CA HIS A 59 23.65 74.86 54.79
C HIS A 59 22.91 74.68 56.11
N ASN A 60 23.29 75.47 57.13
CA ASN A 60 22.81 75.39 58.52
C ASN A 60 22.93 73.99 59.15
N LEU A 61 23.89 73.17 58.70
CA LEU A 61 24.05 71.79 59.17
C LEU A 61 24.42 71.70 60.66
N ASN A 62 24.93 72.77 61.27
CA ASN A 62 25.19 72.89 62.70
C ASN A 62 23.92 72.72 63.57
N LEU A 63 22.73 72.84 62.98
CA LEU A 63 21.43 72.61 63.65
C LEU A 63 20.98 71.14 63.63
N VAL A 64 21.74 70.25 62.97
CA VAL A 64 21.45 68.81 62.90
C VAL A 64 21.88 68.12 64.21
N GLU A 65 20.94 67.48 64.88
CA GLU A 65 21.17 66.77 66.16
C GLU A 65 21.50 65.30 65.99
N ALA A 66 21.05 64.70 64.90
CA ALA A 66 21.32 63.32 64.57
C ALA A 66 21.15 63.09 63.07
N ILE A 67 21.84 62.09 62.55
CA ILE A 67 21.62 61.56 61.20
C ILE A 67 21.03 60.16 61.36
N GLU A 68 19.80 60.00 60.90
CA GLU A 68 19.15 58.71 60.80
C GLU A 68 19.53 58.07 59.46
N LEU A 69 20.46 57.12 59.53
CA LEU A 69 20.73 56.20 58.43
C LEU A 69 19.76 55.01 58.58
N PRO A 70 19.36 54.36 57.48
CA PRO A 70 18.63 53.09 57.59
C PRO A 70 19.41 52.11 58.49
N GLY A 71 18.75 51.53 59.48
CA GLY A 71 19.39 50.61 60.45
C GLY A 71 20.05 51.26 61.67
N VAL A 72 20.38 52.55 61.65
CA VAL A 72 21.07 53.21 62.78
C VAL A 72 20.85 54.72 62.84
N THR A 73 20.55 55.25 64.02
CA THR A 73 20.56 56.69 64.28
C THR A 73 21.88 57.10 64.90
N VAL A 74 22.58 58.04 64.26
CA VAL A 74 23.86 58.57 64.75
C VAL A 74 23.67 59.96 65.36
N PRO A 75 23.83 60.13 66.68
CA PRO A 75 23.71 61.43 67.32
C PRO A 75 24.91 62.33 67.00
N LYS A 76 24.72 63.67 67.05
CA LYS A 76 25.75 64.67 66.71
C LYS A 76 27.07 64.52 67.48
N ALA A 77 27.02 63.97 68.69
CA ALA A 77 28.20 63.67 69.50
C ALA A 77 29.15 62.63 68.86
N LYS A 78 28.70 61.93 67.82
CA LYS A 78 29.46 60.93 67.05
C LYS A 78 29.88 61.43 65.67
N PHE A 79 29.59 62.68 65.32
CA PHE A 79 30.10 63.28 64.09
C PHE A 79 31.58 63.58 64.25
N VAL A 80 32.36 63.30 63.20
CA VAL A 80 33.80 63.59 63.13
C VAL A 80 34.04 65.09 62.95
N GLU A 81 33.15 65.74 62.21
CA GLU A 81 33.14 67.19 62.00
C GLU A 81 31.70 67.65 61.88
N HIS A 82 31.38 68.80 62.47
CA HIS A 82 30.02 69.35 62.49
C HIS A 82 30.09 70.88 62.44
N THR A 83 29.95 71.43 61.23
CA THR A 83 29.91 72.87 60.96
C THR A 83 28.59 73.25 60.30
N SER A 84 28.38 74.54 60.00
CA SER A 84 27.19 75.00 59.27
C SER A 84 27.12 74.49 57.82
N GLU A 85 28.22 74.04 57.25
CA GLU A 85 28.31 73.64 55.83
C GLU A 85 28.68 72.17 55.62
N LEU A 86 29.26 71.52 56.64
CA LEU A 86 29.80 70.17 56.53
C LEU A 86 29.51 69.34 57.78
N ILE A 87 29.00 68.14 57.58
CA ILE A 87 29.06 67.06 58.57
C ILE A 87 29.93 65.94 58.00
N ARG A 88 30.93 65.49 58.77
CA ARG A 88 31.64 64.24 58.50
C ARG A 88 31.21 63.18 59.50
N LEU A 89 30.93 61.98 58.99
CA LEU A 89 30.46 60.86 59.79
C LEU A 89 31.20 59.59 59.36
N VAL A 90 31.75 58.83 60.31
CA VAL A 90 32.19 57.47 60.04
C VAL A 90 30.95 56.59 59.89
N VAL A 91 30.83 55.86 58.79
CA VAL A 91 29.69 54.97 58.52
C VAL A 91 29.61 53.90 59.61
N PRO A 92 28.57 53.89 60.46
CA PRO A 92 28.40 52.88 61.50
C PRO A 92 28.14 51.50 60.89
N GLN A 93 28.59 50.44 61.56
CA GLN A 93 28.50 49.05 61.04
C GLN A 93 27.07 48.58 60.76
N GLU A 94 26.10 49.18 61.44
CA GLU A 94 24.67 48.88 61.36
C GLU A 94 23.95 49.65 60.24
N ALA A 95 24.64 50.59 59.58
CA ALA A 95 24.06 51.38 58.50
C ALA A 95 23.72 50.49 57.29
N MET A 96 22.48 50.61 56.80
CA MET A 96 21.93 49.91 55.65
C MET A 96 21.69 50.89 54.50
N GLU A 97 21.49 50.37 53.29
CA GLU A 97 21.10 51.18 52.15
C GLU A 97 19.71 51.83 52.35
N GLY A 98 19.55 53.04 51.81
CA GLY A 98 18.27 53.75 51.82
C GLY A 98 18.43 55.26 51.97
N LYS A 99 17.31 55.95 52.18
CA LYS A 99 17.31 57.41 52.36
C LYS A 99 17.81 57.77 53.75
N ILE A 100 18.55 58.86 53.81
CA ILE A 100 19.08 59.43 55.05
C ILE A 100 18.12 60.52 55.54
N THR A 101 17.94 60.64 56.84
CA THR A 101 17.16 61.74 57.43
C THR A 101 18.02 62.53 58.42
N LEU A 102 18.20 63.83 58.17
CA LEU A 102 18.83 64.74 59.13
C LEU A 102 17.77 65.20 60.14
N LYS A 103 17.99 64.91 61.42
CA LYS A 103 17.14 65.37 62.53
C LYS A 103 17.53 66.77 62.95
N VAL A 104 16.61 67.73 62.92
CA VAL A 104 16.90 69.16 63.10
C VAL A 104 16.24 69.71 64.37
N THR A 105 16.97 70.50 65.17
CA THR A 105 16.38 71.20 66.33
C THR A 105 15.50 72.37 65.88
N GLY A 106 14.25 72.40 66.34
CA GLY A 106 13.36 73.55 66.13
C GLY A 106 12.83 73.73 64.70
N GLY A 107 12.93 72.70 63.87
CA GLY A 107 12.48 72.68 62.48
C GLY A 107 12.04 71.27 62.02
N ALA A 108 11.72 71.14 60.73
CA ALA A 108 11.37 69.84 60.13
C ALA A 108 12.63 69.05 59.74
N ASP A 109 12.55 67.73 59.87
CA ASP A 109 13.60 66.80 59.42
C ASP A 109 13.83 66.91 57.91
N VAL A 110 15.08 66.74 57.48
CA VAL A 110 15.46 66.79 56.06
C VAL A 110 15.76 65.38 55.57
N VAL A 111 14.90 64.84 54.70
CA VAL A 111 15.09 63.53 54.07
C VAL A 111 15.83 63.68 52.75
N SER A 112 16.84 62.85 52.52
CA SER A 112 17.60 62.83 51.27
C SER A 112 16.72 62.46 50.07
N LYS A 113 17.02 63.06 48.91
CA LYS A 113 16.33 62.74 47.65
C LYS A 113 16.84 61.43 47.04
N THR A 114 18.16 61.23 47.08
CA THR A 114 18.85 60.02 46.63
C THR A 114 19.05 59.04 47.79
N MET A 115 19.20 57.75 47.47
CA MET A 115 19.53 56.71 48.44
C MET A 115 21.03 56.68 48.66
N LEU A 116 21.45 56.52 49.90
CA LEU A 116 22.79 56.09 50.23
C LEU A 116 22.86 54.58 50.07
N SER A 117 23.93 54.12 49.43
CA SER A 117 24.24 52.71 49.31
C SER A 117 25.72 52.50 49.66
N PHE A 118 26.08 51.27 50.00
CA PHE A 118 27.39 50.90 50.52
C PHE A 118 27.98 49.75 49.70
N GLU A 119 29.31 49.68 49.62
CA GLU A 119 30.00 48.51 49.07
C GLU A 119 30.28 47.53 50.22
N VAL A 120 29.53 46.43 50.29
CA VAL A 120 29.63 45.47 51.39
C VAL A 120 30.15 44.11 50.90
N PRO A 121 31.38 43.70 51.32
CA PRO A 121 31.94 42.41 50.93
C PRO A 121 31.30 41.29 51.75
N ILE A 122 30.33 40.60 51.15
CA ILE A 122 29.68 39.43 51.75
C ILE A 122 30.66 38.25 51.70
N THR A 123 30.77 37.49 52.80
CA THR A 123 31.51 36.22 52.80
C THR A 123 30.60 35.07 53.19
N VAL A 124 30.85 33.89 52.64
CA VAL A 124 30.18 32.65 53.02
C VAL A 124 31.20 31.74 53.72
N ALA A 125 30.93 31.41 54.98
CA ALA A 125 31.73 30.51 55.78
C ALA A 125 31.32 29.05 55.60
N SER A 126 30.02 28.76 55.64
CA SER A 126 29.50 27.40 55.41
C SER A 126 28.05 27.41 54.93
N VAL A 127 27.68 26.33 54.26
CA VAL A 127 26.33 26.07 53.76
C VAL A 127 25.93 24.66 54.14
N THR A 128 24.65 24.43 54.45
CA THR A 128 24.08 23.09 54.60
C THR A 128 24.45 22.22 53.41
N ALA A 129 25.14 21.11 53.65
CA ALA A 129 25.70 20.28 52.57
C ALA A 129 24.65 19.49 51.79
N GLU A 130 23.57 19.07 52.46
CA GLU A 130 22.51 18.27 51.87
C GLU A 130 21.15 18.74 52.39
N ALA A 131 20.19 18.92 51.47
CA ALA A 131 18.85 19.37 51.80
C ALA A 131 17.81 18.72 50.89
N ARG A 132 16.59 18.56 51.40
CA ARG A 132 15.45 18.09 50.63
C ARG A 132 14.79 19.25 49.88
N PRO A 133 14.17 19.02 48.71
CA PRO A 133 13.18 19.95 48.16
C PRO A 133 12.14 20.34 49.22
N GLY A 134 11.82 21.62 49.30
CA GLY A 134 10.95 22.19 50.33
C GLY A 134 11.58 22.32 51.74
N GLY A 135 12.76 21.74 51.96
CA GLY A 135 13.52 21.84 53.21
C GLY A 135 14.24 23.18 53.36
N THR A 136 14.95 23.34 54.47
CA THR A 136 15.68 24.58 54.79
C THR A 136 17.17 24.42 54.56
N ILE A 137 17.78 25.33 53.82
CA ILE A 137 19.23 25.51 53.77
C ILE A 137 19.62 26.67 54.66
N THR A 138 20.67 26.46 55.47
CA THR A 138 21.31 27.49 56.27
C THR A 138 22.64 27.88 55.64
N ILE A 139 22.85 29.17 55.43
CA ILE A 139 24.11 29.75 54.97
C ILE A 139 24.64 30.64 56.11
N THR A 140 25.91 30.46 56.47
CA THR A 140 26.60 31.23 57.52
C THR A 140 27.77 31.99 56.92
N GLY A 141 28.13 33.12 57.51
CA GLY A 141 29.11 34.03 56.92
C GLY A 141 29.19 35.37 57.64
N THR A 142 29.58 36.41 56.92
CA THR A 142 29.61 37.80 57.42
C THR A 142 28.83 38.72 56.51
N LYS A 143 28.22 39.76 57.08
CA LYS A 143 27.42 40.76 56.36
C LYS A 143 26.25 40.16 55.58
N LEU A 144 25.65 39.06 56.07
CA LEU A 144 24.62 38.34 55.32
C LEU A 144 23.26 39.07 55.28
N THR A 145 23.06 40.11 56.10
CA THR A 145 21.92 41.03 55.97
C THR A 145 21.86 41.70 54.60
N TRP A 146 22.99 41.79 53.90
CA TRP A 146 23.14 42.39 52.57
C TRP A 146 22.83 41.44 51.40
N VAL A 147 22.50 40.18 51.64
CA VAL A 147 22.13 39.24 50.57
C VAL A 147 20.71 39.56 50.05
N ASP A 148 20.54 39.93 48.79
CA ASP A 148 19.20 40.15 48.19
C ASP A 148 18.51 38.84 47.86
N SER A 149 19.25 37.86 47.33
CA SER A 149 18.68 36.59 46.91
C SER A 149 19.69 35.45 46.83
N VAL A 150 19.17 34.22 46.86
CA VAL A 150 19.94 32.97 46.72
C VAL A 150 19.49 32.24 45.47
N GLY A 151 20.40 32.04 44.54
CA GLY A 151 20.23 31.28 43.30
C GLY A 151 20.53 29.79 43.51
N PHE A 152 19.61 28.94 43.05
CA PHE A 152 19.78 27.51 42.84
C PHE A 152 19.82 27.29 41.32
N ASP A 153 20.99 27.43 40.71
CA ASP A 153 21.14 27.50 39.26
C ASP A 153 20.22 28.60 38.67
N ASN A 154 19.20 28.24 37.88
CA ASN A 154 18.27 29.20 37.28
C ASN A 154 17.10 29.62 38.19
N LEU A 155 17.01 29.10 39.41
CA LEU A 155 15.92 29.40 40.36
C LEU A 155 16.39 30.42 41.39
N ILE A 156 15.72 31.57 41.50
CA ILE A 156 16.11 32.63 42.45
C ILE A 156 15.13 32.69 43.61
N VAL A 157 15.64 32.55 44.83
CA VAL A 157 14.89 32.68 46.08
C VAL A 157 15.17 34.05 46.71
N LYS A 158 14.15 34.89 46.79
CA LYS A 158 14.21 36.21 47.47
C LYS A 158 13.62 36.19 48.88
N GLN A 159 12.89 35.14 49.22
CA GLN A 159 12.22 35.01 50.51
C GLN A 159 13.12 34.24 51.48
N PHE A 160 13.41 34.85 52.62
CA PHE A 160 14.24 34.27 53.67
C PHE A 160 13.34 33.82 54.81
N ILE A 161 13.57 32.60 55.32
CA ILE A 161 12.95 32.09 56.55
C ILE A 161 13.50 32.88 57.75
N SER A 162 14.81 33.12 57.76
CA SER A 162 15.48 34.00 58.72
C SER A 162 16.66 34.70 58.05
N LYS A 163 16.95 35.93 58.48
CA LYS A 163 18.04 36.75 57.94
C LYS A 163 18.70 37.55 59.05
N THR A 164 19.98 37.32 59.28
CA THR A 164 20.79 37.96 60.31
C THR A 164 22.17 38.31 59.74
N GLU A 165 23.00 39.00 60.52
CA GLU A 165 24.33 39.43 60.07
C GLU A 165 25.28 38.27 59.74
N THR A 166 25.10 37.13 60.41
CA THR A 166 26.00 35.97 60.30
C THR A 166 25.32 34.71 59.77
N GLN A 167 23.99 34.72 59.61
CA GLN A 167 23.23 33.57 59.17
C GLN A 167 22.00 33.97 58.36
N ILE A 168 21.75 33.26 57.27
CA ILE A 168 20.49 33.32 56.50
C ILE A 168 19.95 31.90 56.31
N GLN A 169 18.64 31.78 56.29
CA GLN A 169 17.95 30.54 55.98
C GLN A 169 16.97 30.76 54.84
N VAL A 170 17.02 29.86 53.86
CA VAL A 170 16.13 29.87 52.69
C VAL A 170 15.49 28.51 52.51
N GLN A 171 14.28 28.50 51.96
CA GLN A 171 13.62 27.26 51.58
C GLN A 171 14.17 26.79 50.21
N VAL A 172 14.45 25.50 50.10
CA VAL A 172 14.86 24.86 48.84
C VAL A 172 13.65 24.83 47.90
N PRO A 173 13.73 25.43 46.70
CA PRO A 173 12.67 25.29 45.70
C PRO A 173 12.41 23.83 45.37
N GLU A 174 11.14 23.46 45.15
CA GLU A 174 10.75 22.08 44.78
C GLU A 174 11.51 21.55 43.55
N ASN A 175 11.97 22.46 42.68
CA ASN A 175 12.60 22.13 41.40
C ASN A 175 14.11 22.33 41.42
N ALA A 176 14.70 22.59 42.59
CA ALA A 176 16.13 22.74 42.74
C ALA A 176 16.86 21.46 42.35
N LYS A 177 18.06 21.62 41.79
CA LYS A 177 18.98 20.52 41.47
C LYS A 177 20.21 20.64 42.34
N THR A 178 20.91 19.52 42.52
CA THR A 178 22.26 19.54 43.10
C THR A 178 23.15 20.48 42.31
N GLY A 179 23.86 21.36 43.02
CA GLY A 179 24.74 22.34 42.42
C GLY A 179 25.19 23.39 43.43
N LYS A 180 26.07 24.29 42.98
CA LYS A 180 26.49 25.44 43.78
C LYS A 180 25.35 26.45 43.92
N LEU A 181 25.31 27.15 45.05
CA LEU A 181 24.40 28.27 45.22
C LEU A 181 25.09 29.56 44.79
N THR A 182 24.36 30.43 44.11
CA THR A 182 24.81 31.78 43.79
C THR A 182 24.20 32.75 44.80
N ILE A 183 25.02 33.47 45.54
CA ILE A 183 24.57 34.45 46.53
C ILE A 183 24.66 35.83 45.88
N TYR A 184 23.53 36.51 45.75
CA TYR A 184 23.45 37.85 45.18
C TYR A 184 23.41 38.89 46.30
N GLY A 185 24.45 39.70 46.43
CA GLY A 185 24.50 40.84 47.34
C GLY A 185 23.76 42.06 46.79
N GLY A 186 23.20 42.87 47.67
CA GLY A 186 22.69 44.22 47.38
C GLY A 186 23.81 45.27 47.37
N GLY A 187 23.44 46.56 47.27
CA GLY A 187 24.37 47.69 47.24
C GLY A 187 24.58 48.31 45.85
N GLU A 188 25.43 49.35 45.77
CA GLU A 188 25.67 50.15 44.55
C GLU A 188 26.37 49.34 43.44
N ASN A 189 27.13 48.32 43.82
CA ASN A 189 27.75 47.35 42.93
C ASN A 189 27.45 45.93 43.44
N PRO A 190 26.27 45.36 43.10
CA PRO A 190 25.86 44.06 43.62
C PRO A 190 26.88 42.99 43.22
N THR A 191 27.56 42.45 44.23
CA THR A 191 28.50 41.35 44.05
C THR A 191 27.72 40.04 44.05
N PHE A 192 28.15 39.09 43.22
CA PHE A 192 27.69 37.72 43.33
C PHE A 192 28.88 36.83 43.66
N LEU A 193 28.65 35.84 44.51
CA LEU A 193 29.62 34.80 44.82
C LEU A 193 28.95 33.45 44.72
N GLU A 194 29.71 32.44 44.32
CA GLU A 194 29.24 31.05 44.32
C GLU A 194 29.77 30.33 45.56
N THR A 195 28.99 29.41 46.09
CA THR A 195 29.46 28.54 47.18
C THR A 195 30.61 27.66 46.71
N GLU A 196 31.60 27.44 47.57
CA GLU A 196 32.75 26.58 47.28
C GLU A 196 32.33 25.15 46.93
N LYS A 197 31.38 24.62 47.71
CA LYS A 197 30.82 23.28 47.55
C LYS A 197 29.41 23.34 46.96
N GLU A 198 29.06 22.30 46.22
CA GLU A 198 27.69 22.05 45.81
C GLU A 198 26.83 21.67 47.01
N VAL A 199 25.58 22.09 47.00
CA VAL A 199 24.55 21.57 47.90
C VAL A 199 23.88 20.40 47.22
N ILE A 200 23.88 19.26 47.90
CA ILE A 200 23.21 18.04 47.43
C ILE A 200 21.71 18.19 47.66
N ILE A 201 20.93 18.20 46.58
CA ILE A 201 19.48 18.12 46.68
C ILE A 201 19.08 16.65 46.67
N THR A 202 18.50 16.20 47.78
CA THR A 202 18.15 14.79 47.96
C THR A 202 17.14 14.34 46.92
N LEU A 203 17.43 13.24 46.23
CA LEU A 203 16.50 12.60 45.33
C LEU A 203 15.89 11.33 45.96
N PRO A 204 14.71 10.91 45.50
CA PRO A 204 14.14 9.61 45.89
C PRO A 204 15.08 8.47 45.45
N THR A 205 15.21 7.44 46.28
CA THR A 205 15.95 6.22 45.95
C THR A 205 15.06 5.00 46.14
N VAL A 206 15.21 3.99 45.30
CA VAL A 206 14.48 2.72 45.41
C VAL A 206 15.45 1.63 45.85
N THR A 207 15.02 0.86 46.85
CA THR A 207 15.77 -0.29 47.37
C THR A 207 15.17 -1.61 46.89
N SER A 208 13.85 -1.71 46.84
CA SER A 208 13.15 -2.92 46.39
C SER A 208 11.78 -2.65 45.80
N LEU A 209 11.32 -3.59 44.97
CA LEU A 209 9.99 -3.63 44.37
C LEU A 209 9.31 -4.91 44.85
N SER A 210 8.14 -4.80 45.48
CA SER A 210 7.45 -5.93 46.10
C SER A 210 5.96 -5.98 45.73
N PRO A 211 5.49 -7.07 45.11
CA PRO A 211 6.30 -8.15 44.52
C PRO A 211 7.06 -7.68 43.27
N ALA A 212 8.23 -8.27 42.99
CA ALA A 212 9.01 -7.97 41.79
C ALA A 212 8.42 -8.63 40.52
N SER A 213 7.76 -9.78 40.68
CA SER A 213 6.94 -10.40 39.62
C SER A 213 5.47 -10.18 39.95
N ILE A 214 4.75 -9.49 39.08
CA ILE A 214 3.43 -8.94 39.38
C ILE A 214 2.54 -8.93 38.14
N ARG A 215 1.23 -9.02 38.31
CA ARG A 215 0.28 -8.85 37.18
C ARG A 215 -0.13 -7.38 37.04
N HIS A 216 -0.71 -7.05 35.90
CA HIS A 216 -1.42 -5.78 35.71
C HIS A 216 -2.56 -5.64 36.74
N ASP A 217 -2.86 -4.40 37.13
CA ASP A 217 -3.85 -4.00 38.15
C ASP A 217 -3.62 -4.51 39.59
N GLU A 218 -2.63 -5.36 39.82
CA GLU A 218 -2.17 -5.72 41.17
C GLU A 218 -1.39 -4.55 41.80
N VAL A 219 -1.33 -4.54 43.13
CA VAL A 219 -0.68 -3.48 43.90
C VAL A 219 0.82 -3.76 44.01
N LEU A 220 1.62 -2.85 43.47
CA LEU A 220 3.07 -2.80 43.62
C LEU A 220 3.45 -1.91 44.80
N THR A 221 4.34 -2.39 45.65
CA THR A 221 5.00 -1.60 46.70
C THR A 221 6.43 -1.28 46.27
N ILE A 222 6.75 0.01 46.16
CA ILE A 222 8.09 0.54 45.91
C ILE A 222 8.67 0.94 47.27
N ASN A 223 9.72 0.27 47.73
CA ASN A 223 10.40 0.60 48.99
C ASN A 223 11.68 1.39 48.70
N GLY A 224 12.05 2.29 49.60
CA GLY A 224 13.17 3.19 49.35
C GLY A 224 13.38 4.26 50.42
N ALA A 225 14.00 5.36 50.01
CA ALA A 225 14.13 6.56 50.83
C ALA A 225 13.69 7.80 50.04
N ASN A 226 13.20 8.80 50.75
CA ASN A 226 12.71 10.08 50.22
C ASN A 226 11.60 9.91 49.17
N LEU A 227 10.82 8.83 49.24
CA LEU A 227 9.79 8.51 48.26
C LEU A 227 8.55 9.41 48.33
N ASP A 228 8.37 10.15 49.43
CA ASP A 228 7.40 11.23 49.58
C ASP A 228 7.64 12.37 48.58
N LEU A 229 8.86 12.49 48.05
CA LEU A 229 9.23 13.46 47.01
C LEU A 229 8.81 13.02 45.61
N VAL A 230 8.25 11.83 45.40
CA VAL A 230 7.86 11.37 44.05
C VAL A 230 6.50 11.95 43.66
N GLY A 231 6.41 12.61 42.49
CA GLY A 231 5.16 13.10 41.92
C GLY A 231 4.55 12.17 40.88
N GLN A 232 5.36 11.34 40.23
CA GLN A 232 4.90 10.39 39.22
C GLN A 232 5.85 9.17 39.13
N VAL A 233 5.29 8.00 38.87
CA VAL A 233 6.01 6.78 38.52
C VAL A 233 5.69 6.42 37.07
N LYS A 234 6.70 6.34 36.22
CA LYS A 234 6.58 5.89 34.83
C LYS A 234 6.99 4.42 34.75
N PHE A 235 6.09 3.61 34.19
CA PHE A 235 6.36 2.20 33.93
C PHE A 235 7.00 1.99 32.55
N PRO A 236 7.88 0.98 32.40
CA PRO A 236 8.37 0.57 31.09
C PRO A 236 7.19 0.12 30.20
N GLY A 237 7.27 0.37 28.90
CA GLY A 237 6.16 0.11 27.96
C GLY A 237 5.05 1.15 27.97
N GLY A 238 5.06 2.06 28.96
CA GLY A 238 4.08 3.15 29.11
C GLY A 238 3.19 2.96 30.34
N GLY A 239 2.46 4.01 30.70
CA GLY A 239 1.64 4.04 31.91
C GLY A 239 2.30 4.90 32.97
N ASN A 240 1.85 6.14 33.09
CA ASN A 240 2.32 7.08 34.08
C ASN A 240 1.31 7.11 35.24
N VAL A 241 1.79 6.83 36.45
CA VAL A 241 0.98 6.85 37.67
C VAL A 241 1.37 8.05 38.50
N SER A 242 0.46 9.02 38.66
CA SER A 242 0.62 10.17 39.56
C SER A 242 -0.30 10.12 40.78
N THR A 243 -1.25 9.18 40.80
CA THR A 243 -2.12 8.92 41.95
C THR A 243 -1.71 7.61 42.61
N PHE A 244 -1.25 7.71 43.86
CA PHE A 244 -0.79 6.56 44.64
C PHE A 244 -1.89 6.10 45.60
N ILE A 245 -1.92 4.80 45.91
CA ILE A 245 -2.79 4.24 46.96
C ILE A 245 -2.32 4.75 48.32
N SER A 246 -1.00 4.72 48.54
CA SER A 246 -0.35 5.35 49.68
C SER A 246 1.05 5.80 49.30
N GLN A 247 1.54 6.83 49.99
CA GLN A 247 2.89 7.37 49.81
C GLN A 247 3.43 7.84 51.15
N SER A 248 4.64 7.42 51.48
CA SER A 248 5.44 7.87 52.62
C SER A 248 6.89 8.09 52.17
N ALA A 249 7.75 8.53 53.09
CA ALA A 249 9.18 8.68 52.79
C ALA A 249 9.89 7.36 52.48
N THR A 250 9.33 6.22 52.91
CA THR A 250 9.96 4.90 52.78
C THR A 250 9.24 3.96 51.82
N ALA A 251 7.99 4.26 51.45
CA ALA A 251 7.21 3.40 50.56
C ALA A 251 6.21 4.17 49.69
N ILE A 252 5.98 3.68 48.47
CA ILE A 252 4.85 4.05 47.61
C ILE A 252 4.08 2.77 47.28
N THR A 253 2.77 2.77 47.42
CA THR A 253 1.92 1.70 46.89
C THR A 253 1.04 2.23 45.77
N LEU A 254 0.94 1.48 44.68
CA LEU A 254 0.18 1.87 43.49
C LEU A 254 -0.26 0.64 42.69
N LYS A 255 -1.23 0.79 41.79
CA LYS A 255 -1.60 -0.28 40.86
C LYS A 255 -0.68 -0.27 39.64
N VAL A 256 -0.29 -1.46 39.16
CA VAL A 256 0.49 -1.61 37.93
C VAL A 256 -0.39 -1.32 36.71
N PRO A 257 -0.06 -0.31 35.88
CA PRO A 257 -0.84 0.02 34.68
C PRO A 257 -0.87 -1.12 33.68
N VAL A 258 -1.99 -1.28 32.96
CA VAL A 258 -2.18 -2.33 31.94
C VAL A 258 -1.19 -2.26 30.77
N THR A 259 -0.54 -1.12 30.55
CA THR A 259 0.47 -0.91 29.51
C THR A 259 1.89 -1.26 29.96
N ALA A 260 2.08 -1.56 31.25
CA ALA A 260 3.40 -1.85 31.78
C ALA A 260 3.99 -3.13 31.16
N THR A 261 5.29 -3.10 30.87
CA THR A 261 6.08 -4.25 30.42
C THR A 261 7.16 -4.60 31.46
N ASN A 262 8.02 -5.58 31.14
CA ASN A 262 9.18 -5.87 31.99
C ASN A 262 10.18 -4.72 31.94
N GLY A 263 10.86 -4.43 33.06
CA GLY A 263 11.95 -3.46 33.09
C GLY A 263 11.97 -2.56 34.33
N ALA A 264 12.87 -1.59 34.31
CA ALA A 264 13.04 -0.63 35.40
C ALA A 264 11.99 0.49 35.35
N LEU A 265 11.61 0.98 36.52
CA LEU A 265 10.72 2.14 36.66
C LEU A 265 11.50 3.45 36.45
N THR A 266 10.79 4.55 36.24
CA THR A 266 11.36 5.90 36.35
C THR A 266 10.49 6.73 37.30
N LEU A 267 11.09 7.28 38.34
CA LEU A 267 10.42 8.19 39.27
C LEU A 267 10.62 9.63 38.81
N VAL A 268 9.60 10.46 38.87
CA VAL A 268 9.68 11.90 38.66
C VAL A 268 9.44 12.59 40.00
N ALA A 269 10.33 13.47 40.42
CA ALA A 269 10.16 14.21 41.66
C ALA A 269 9.00 15.23 41.59
N LYS A 270 8.35 15.51 42.72
CA LYS A 270 7.23 16.47 42.84
C LYS A 270 7.69 17.86 42.40
N GLY A 271 6.79 18.59 41.74
CA GLY A 271 7.05 19.94 41.23
C GLY A 271 8.03 20.01 40.06
N SER A 272 8.98 19.07 39.95
CA SER A 272 10.14 19.15 39.06
C SER A 272 10.06 18.16 37.89
N LEU A 273 10.94 18.35 36.90
CA LEU A 273 11.14 17.41 35.79
C LEU A 273 12.33 16.48 36.02
N VAL A 274 12.86 16.40 37.26
CA VAL A 274 14.00 15.54 37.56
C VAL A 274 13.55 14.09 37.58
N GLU A 275 14.16 13.28 36.70
CA GLU A 275 13.91 11.84 36.62
C GLU A 275 14.97 11.05 37.39
N VAL A 276 14.51 10.12 38.21
CA VAL A 276 15.35 9.11 38.88
C VAL A 276 15.07 7.75 38.25
N LYS A 277 16.14 7.09 37.79
CA LYS A 277 16.08 5.77 37.15
C LYS A 277 16.65 4.72 38.10
N PRO A 278 15.82 4.11 38.97
CA PRO A 278 16.25 3.00 39.81
C PRO A 278 16.73 1.79 39.00
N THR A 279 17.58 0.96 39.61
CA THR A 279 18.11 -0.26 38.97
C THR A 279 17.18 -1.46 39.12
N GLN A 280 16.25 -1.42 40.07
CA GLN A 280 15.28 -2.50 40.29
C GLN A 280 14.30 -2.59 39.12
N THR A 281 14.01 -3.82 38.71
CA THR A 281 13.09 -4.13 37.61
C THR A 281 11.85 -4.86 38.11
N ILE A 282 10.74 -4.68 37.40
CA ILE A 282 9.55 -5.52 37.53
C ILE A 282 9.49 -6.53 36.38
N SER A 283 8.88 -7.67 36.65
CA SER A 283 8.49 -8.68 35.67
C SER A 283 6.97 -8.79 35.65
N ILE A 284 6.37 -8.51 34.51
CA ILE A 284 4.93 -8.65 34.29
C ILE A 284 4.60 -10.10 34.00
N ILE A 285 3.78 -10.69 34.86
CA ILE A 285 3.27 -12.06 34.69
C ILE A 285 2.15 -12.02 33.65
N LEU A 286 2.36 -12.68 32.52
CA LEU A 286 1.39 -12.81 31.43
C LEU A 286 0.97 -14.27 31.26
N PRO A 287 -0.26 -14.53 30.75
CA PRO A 287 -0.65 -15.88 30.34
C PRO A 287 0.26 -16.39 29.24
N VAL A 288 0.61 -17.68 29.28
CA VAL A 288 1.49 -18.31 28.30
C VAL A 288 0.81 -19.54 27.73
N ILE A 289 0.70 -19.62 26.40
CA ILE A 289 0.25 -20.81 25.68
C ILE A 289 1.47 -21.69 25.37
N THR A 290 1.44 -22.95 25.84
CA THR A 290 2.54 -23.92 25.68
C THR A 290 2.23 -25.05 24.71
N ALA A 291 0.95 -25.35 24.46
CA ALA A 291 0.55 -26.27 23.39
C ALA A 291 -0.87 -25.98 22.90
N ILE A 292 -1.14 -26.38 21.65
CA ILE A 292 -2.44 -26.26 21.00
C ILE A 292 -2.68 -27.57 20.24
N SER A 293 -3.80 -28.24 20.49
CA SER A 293 -4.13 -29.48 19.78
C SER A 293 -4.60 -29.21 18.35
N THR A 294 -4.12 -30.01 17.40
CA THR A 294 -4.54 -29.92 15.99
C THR A 294 -5.87 -30.62 15.79
N VAL A 295 -6.88 -29.89 15.32
CA VAL A 295 -8.21 -30.41 14.99
C VAL A 295 -8.70 -29.85 13.66
N ARG A 296 -9.84 -30.35 13.17
CA ARG A 296 -10.54 -29.82 11.99
C ARG A 296 -11.19 -28.47 12.31
N HIS A 297 -11.51 -27.67 11.30
CA HIS A 297 -12.37 -26.49 11.50
C HIS A 297 -13.70 -26.87 12.15
N ASN A 298 -14.28 -25.95 12.91
CA ASN A 298 -15.53 -26.10 13.66
C ASN A 298 -15.52 -27.21 14.72
N GLN A 299 -14.34 -27.77 15.05
CA GLN A 299 -14.16 -28.70 16.16
C GLN A 299 -13.44 -28.00 17.32
N ASN A 300 -13.59 -28.55 18.52
CA ASN A 300 -12.96 -28.01 19.71
C ASN A 300 -11.45 -28.32 19.73
N THR A 301 -10.62 -27.27 19.75
CA THR A 301 -9.20 -27.38 20.07
C THR A 301 -8.98 -27.16 21.56
N THR A 302 -7.96 -27.82 22.10
CA THR A 302 -7.50 -27.66 23.48
C THR A 302 -6.20 -26.90 23.46
N ILE A 303 -6.19 -25.75 24.13
CA ILE A 303 -5.04 -24.89 24.34
C ILE A 303 -4.58 -25.10 25.78
N THR A 304 -3.31 -25.44 26.00
CA THR A 304 -2.74 -25.62 27.35
C THR A 304 -1.65 -24.60 27.62
N GLY A 305 -1.44 -24.28 28.89
CA GLY A 305 -0.56 -23.18 29.27
C GLY A 305 -0.57 -22.83 30.75
N THR A 306 -0.22 -21.58 31.06
CA THR A 306 -0.26 -20.99 32.41
C THR A 306 -1.08 -19.70 32.41
N ASP A 307 -1.77 -19.43 33.52
CA ASP A 307 -2.66 -18.27 33.71
C ASP A 307 -3.69 -18.09 32.57
N LEU A 308 -4.11 -19.18 31.93
CA LEU A 308 -5.02 -19.14 30.79
C LEU A 308 -6.43 -18.66 31.17
N ASP A 309 -6.82 -18.71 32.45
CA ASP A 309 -8.05 -18.14 32.99
C ASP A 309 -8.12 -16.61 32.85
N ARG A 310 -6.98 -15.97 32.59
CA ARG A 310 -6.84 -14.52 32.41
C ARG A 310 -6.91 -14.08 30.96
N ILE A 311 -7.15 -14.97 30.01
CA ILE A 311 -7.36 -14.62 28.60
C ILE A 311 -8.83 -14.18 28.40
N LYS A 312 -9.01 -12.99 27.82
CA LYS A 312 -10.30 -12.35 27.51
C LYS A 312 -10.82 -12.73 26.12
N GLU A 313 -9.93 -12.87 25.16
CA GLU A 313 -10.26 -13.24 23.77
C GLU A 313 -9.04 -13.85 23.08
N ILE A 314 -9.29 -14.72 22.11
CA ILE A 314 -8.29 -15.33 21.23
C ILE A 314 -8.64 -14.95 19.80
N THR A 315 -7.67 -14.44 19.06
CA THR A 315 -7.74 -14.12 17.64
C THR A 315 -6.91 -15.13 16.86
N PHE A 316 -7.61 -15.94 16.07
CA PHE A 316 -7.02 -16.90 15.15
C PHE A 316 -6.47 -16.19 13.90
N PRO A 317 -5.46 -16.77 13.21
CA PRO A 317 -4.99 -16.25 11.93
C PRO A 317 -6.14 -16.08 10.94
N GLY A 318 -6.13 -14.96 10.20
CA GLY A 318 -7.28 -14.48 9.44
C GLY A 318 -8.14 -13.43 10.18
N ASN A 319 -7.66 -12.93 11.33
CA ASN A 319 -8.34 -11.92 12.16
C ASN A 319 -9.72 -12.36 12.68
N ILE A 320 -9.83 -13.65 13.04
CA ILE A 320 -11.09 -14.20 13.54
C ILE A 320 -11.01 -14.27 15.07
N THR A 321 -11.67 -13.33 15.73
CA THR A 321 -11.66 -13.20 17.19
C THR A 321 -12.80 -13.99 17.84
N VAL A 322 -12.45 -14.83 18.80
CA VAL A 322 -13.36 -15.56 19.68
C VAL A 322 -13.24 -14.97 21.09
N ALA A 323 -14.31 -14.32 21.54
CA ALA A 323 -14.40 -13.79 22.90
C ALA A 323 -14.55 -14.92 23.92
N ARG A 324 -14.11 -14.68 25.16
CA ARG A 324 -14.21 -15.62 26.28
C ARG A 324 -15.59 -16.23 26.47
N ALA A 325 -16.66 -15.47 26.25
CA ALA A 325 -18.03 -15.95 26.38
C ALA A 325 -18.37 -17.13 25.45
N ASN A 326 -17.61 -17.28 24.35
CA ASN A 326 -17.76 -18.35 23.36
C ASN A 326 -16.72 -19.47 23.54
N PHE A 327 -15.93 -19.44 24.62
CA PHE A 327 -15.09 -20.59 24.98
C PHE A 327 -15.98 -21.71 25.51
N VAL A 328 -15.62 -22.95 25.20
CA VAL A 328 -16.32 -24.13 25.72
C VAL A 328 -15.98 -24.33 27.19
N SER A 329 -14.71 -24.15 27.55
CA SER A 329 -14.26 -24.11 28.93
C SER A 329 -12.95 -23.32 29.06
N GLN A 330 -12.68 -22.82 30.26
CA GLN A 330 -11.46 -22.09 30.56
C GLN A 330 -11.07 -22.27 32.03
N THR A 331 -9.83 -22.69 32.26
CA THR A 331 -9.18 -22.82 33.56
C THR A 331 -7.80 -22.17 33.48
N ALA A 332 -7.07 -22.11 34.60
CA ALA A 332 -5.73 -21.52 34.63
C ALA A 332 -4.71 -22.26 33.73
N THR A 333 -4.96 -23.53 33.40
CA THR A 333 -4.03 -24.37 32.64
C THR A 333 -4.57 -24.83 31.29
N GLN A 334 -5.85 -24.60 31.00
CA GLN A 334 -6.50 -25.10 29.79
C GLN A 334 -7.62 -24.17 29.30
N ILE A 335 -7.68 -23.95 27.98
CA ILE A 335 -8.85 -23.40 27.28
C ILE A 335 -9.31 -24.43 26.27
N VAL A 336 -10.62 -24.68 26.21
CA VAL A 336 -11.25 -25.42 25.12
C VAL A 336 -12.08 -24.43 24.30
N VAL A 337 -11.80 -24.33 23.01
CA VAL A 337 -12.46 -23.37 22.11
C VAL A 337 -12.67 -24.00 20.75
N ALA A 338 -13.79 -23.71 20.10
CA ALA A 338 -14.04 -24.16 18.74
C ALA A 338 -13.09 -23.44 17.76
N VAL A 339 -12.43 -24.18 16.88
CA VAL A 339 -11.66 -23.62 15.77
C VAL A 339 -12.61 -22.92 14.81
N PRO A 340 -12.47 -21.60 14.57
CA PRO A 340 -13.37 -20.89 13.66
C PRO A 340 -13.26 -21.39 12.22
N ALA A 341 -14.36 -21.31 11.46
CA ALA A 341 -14.34 -21.52 10.02
C ALA A 341 -13.32 -20.59 9.34
N MET A 342 -12.68 -21.07 8.28
CA MET A 342 -11.63 -20.36 7.52
C MET A 342 -10.37 -19.94 8.31
N ALA A 343 -10.23 -20.29 9.60
CA ALA A 343 -9.01 -20.02 10.36
C ALA A 343 -7.80 -20.68 9.70
N ALA A 344 -6.76 -19.89 9.44
CA ALA A 344 -5.52 -20.39 8.85
C ALA A 344 -4.56 -20.90 9.94
N PRO A 345 -3.60 -21.79 9.61
CA PRO A 345 -2.48 -22.09 10.49
C PRO A 345 -1.61 -20.85 10.77
N GLY A 346 -0.98 -20.77 11.94
CA GLY A 346 -0.11 -19.65 12.32
C GLY A 346 -0.14 -19.36 13.82
N THR A 347 0.44 -18.24 14.26
CA THR A 347 0.40 -17.85 15.68
C THR A 347 -0.98 -17.33 16.08
N LEU A 348 -1.40 -17.63 17.31
CA LEU A 348 -2.58 -17.01 17.90
C LEU A 348 -2.19 -15.65 18.48
N ARG A 349 -3.09 -14.67 18.36
CA ARG A 349 -3.02 -13.45 19.19
C ARG A 349 -4.10 -13.55 20.26
N TYR A 350 -3.85 -13.08 21.46
CA TYR A 350 -4.86 -13.07 22.51
C TYR A 350 -4.74 -11.80 23.35
N LYS A 351 -5.82 -11.40 24.00
CA LYS A 351 -5.79 -10.33 24.99
C LYS A 351 -6.02 -10.88 26.38
N THR A 352 -5.35 -10.30 27.36
CA THR A 352 -5.65 -10.55 28.78
C THR A 352 -6.94 -9.82 29.17
N MET A 353 -7.47 -10.12 30.37
CA MET A 353 -8.63 -9.40 30.95
C MET A 353 -8.48 -7.88 30.97
N ASN A 354 -7.23 -7.42 31.02
CA ASN A 354 -6.86 -6.01 31.10
C ASN A 354 -6.49 -5.44 29.72
N ASP A 355 -6.92 -6.09 28.64
CA ASP A 355 -6.74 -5.68 27.24
C ASP A 355 -5.28 -5.65 26.73
N PHE A 356 -4.34 -6.21 27.50
CA PHE A 356 -2.95 -6.36 27.04
C PHE A 356 -2.87 -7.47 25.97
N ALA A 357 -2.33 -7.14 24.80
CA ALA A 357 -2.23 -8.05 23.68
C ALA A 357 -0.93 -8.87 23.70
N VAL A 358 -1.04 -10.18 23.50
CA VAL A 358 0.07 -11.13 23.46
C VAL A 358 -0.04 -11.99 22.20
N THR A 359 1.10 -12.47 21.70
CA THR A 359 1.17 -13.44 20.60
C THR A 359 1.71 -14.76 21.14
N SER A 360 1.09 -15.89 20.77
CA SER A 360 1.55 -17.21 21.18
C SER A 360 2.91 -17.54 20.57
N ALA A 361 3.79 -18.19 21.35
CA ALA A 361 5.05 -18.74 20.85
C ALA A 361 4.85 -20.05 20.06
N VAL A 362 3.74 -20.74 20.30
CA VAL A 362 3.37 -21.98 19.61
C VAL A 362 2.42 -21.66 18.46
N ASN A 363 2.63 -22.32 17.32
CA ASN A 363 1.74 -22.22 16.17
C ASN A 363 0.47 -23.06 16.38
N PHE A 364 -0.66 -22.44 16.09
CA PHE A 364 -1.91 -23.12 15.83
C PHE A 364 -1.86 -23.80 14.47
N ASN A 365 -2.24 -25.08 14.43
CA ASN A 365 -2.36 -25.86 13.21
C ASN A 365 -3.80 -26.35 13.07
N VAL A 366 -4.26 -26.44 11.83
CA VAL A 366 -5.55 -27.04 11.48
C VAL A 366 -5.29 -28.31 10.68
N LEU A 367 -6.08 -29.34 10.92
CA LEU A 367 -6.08 -30.53 10.10
C LEU A 367 -6.71 -30.20 8.73
N LEU A 368 -5.86 -29.96 7.74
CA LEU A 368 -6.26 -29.70 6.35
C LEU A 368 -6.15 -30.99 5.50
N PRO A 369 -6.92 -31.11 4.41
CA PRO A 369 -6.72 -32.14 3.42
C PRO A 369 -5.43 -31.91 2.63
N THR A 370 -4.85 -33.01 2.15
CA THR A 370 -3.74 -32.98 1.20
C THR A 370 -4.09 -33.87 0.03
N VAL A 371 -4.04 -33.34 -1.19
CA VAL A 371 -4.17 -34.13 -2.43
C VAL A 371 -2.78 -34.60 -2.85
N SER A 372 -2.57 -35.91 -2.95
CA SER A 372 -1.27 -36.51 -3.25
C SER A 372 -1.15 -36.94 -4.71
N SER A 373 -2.22 -37.46 -5.33
CA SER A 373 -2.17 -37.93 -6.71
C SER A 373 -3.55 -38.04 -7.37
N TYR A 374 -3.53 -38.17 -8.70
CA TYR A 374 -4.68 -38.40 -9.55
C TYR A 374 -4.55 -39.75 -10.26
N ALA A 375 -5.65 -40.49 -10.33
CA ALA A 375 -5.75 -41.75 -11.07
C ALA A 375 -7.01 -41.73 -11.95
N PRO A 376 -6.88 -41.74 -13.29
CA PRO A 376 -5.63 -41.67 -14.04
C PRO A 376 -4.90 -40.32 -13.85
N ALA A 377 -3.59 -40.28 -14.10
CA ALA A 377 -2.79 -39.05 -14.00
C ALA A 377 -3.13 -38.03 -15.10
N VAL A 378 -3.65 -38.53 -16.22
CA VAL A 378 -4.14 -37.76 -17.35
C VAL A 378 -5.56 -38.22 -17.64
N VAL A 379 -6.50 -37.29 -17.77
CA VAL A 379 -7.93 -37.61 -17.86
C VAL A 379 -8.60 -36.81 -18.98
N ALA A 380 -9.51 -37.44 -19.71
CA ALA A 380 -10.36 -36.73 -20.67
C ALA A 380 -11.60 -36.16 -19.95
N PRO A 381 -12.22 -35.08 -20.46
CA PRO A 381 -13.49 -34.60 -19.93
C PRO A 381 -14.57 -35.69 -19.95
N ASN A 382 -15.53 -35.63 -19.04
CA ASN A 382 -16.50 -36.70 -18.68
C ASN A 382 -15.88 -38.02 -18.18
N GLY A 383 -14.55 -38.13 -18.11
CA GLY A 383 -13.88 -39.28 -17.49
C GLY A 383 -14.06 -39.29 -15.97
N THR A 384 -13.98 -40.48 -15.39
CA THR A 384 -13.93 -40.64 -13.93
C THR A 384 -12.50 -40.40 -13.43
N LEU A 385 -12.35 -39.45 -12.52
CA LEU A 385 -11.09 -39.13 -11.84
C LEU A 385 -11.15 -39.61 -10.40
N THR A 386 -10.14 -40.38 -9.99
CA THR A 386 -9.88 -40.71 -8.59
C THR A 386 -8.80 -39.79 -8.05
N ILE A 387 -9.11 -39.08 -6.97
CA ILE A 387 -8.24 -38.14 -6.27
C ILE A 387 -7.82 -38.81 -4.97
N ASN A 388 -6.53 -39.04 -4.77
CA ASN A 388 -5.99 -39.68 -3.57
C ASN A 388 -5.35 -38.64 -2.65
N GLY A 389 -5.37 -38.90 -1.34
CA GLY A 389 -4.89 -37.93 -0.37
C GLY A 389 -5.15 -38.30 1.07
N THR A 390 -5.20 -37.28 1.93
CA THR A 390 -5.57 -37.37 3.34
C THR A 390 -6.65 -36.34 3.68
N ASN A 391 -7.50 -36.66 4.66
CA ASN A 391 -8.64 -35.86 5.11
C ASN A 391 -9.56 -35.36 3.97
N LEU A 392 -9.65 -36.09 2.86
CA LEU A 392 -10.44 -35.70 1.69
C LEU A 392 -11.97 -35.70 1.96
N ASP A 393 -12.40 -36.30 3.06
CA ASP A 393 -13.79 -36.24 3.56
C ASP A 393 -14.22 -34.83 3.96
N LEU A 394 -13.28 -33.90 4.14
CA LEU A 394 -13.56 -32.50 4.48
C LEU A 394 -13.93 -31.63 3.28
N ILE A 395 -13.64 -32.09 2.06
CA ILE A 395 -13.84 -31.33 0.82
C ILE A 395 -15.33 -31.29 0.52
N GLN A 396 -15.87 -30.08 0.36
CA GLN A 396 -17.27 -29.86 -0.04
C GLN A 396 -17.41 -29.77 -1.55
N ASP A 397 -16.48 -29.08 -2.23
CA ASP A 397 -16.52 -28.89 -3.66
C ASP A 397 -15.13 -28.76 -4.30
N ILE A 398 -15.07 -29.02 -5.59
CA ILE A 398 -13.87 -28.94 -6.42
C ILE A 398 -14.12 -27.97 -7.57
N THR A 399 -13.21 -27.03 -7.77
CA THR A 399 -13.18 -26.17 -8.97
C THR A 399 -11.99 -26.60 -9.83
N PHE A 400 -12.28 -27.17 -11.00
CA PHE A 400 -11.25 -27.57 -11.95
C PHE A 400 -10.67 -26.37 -12.71
N GLY A 401 -9.48 -26.55 -13.31
CA GLY A 401 -8.83 -25.52 -14.12
C GLY A 401 -9.73 -24.99 -15.23
N GLY A 402 -9.73 -23.67 -15.43
CA GLY A 402 -10.54 -23.01 -16.45
C GLY A 402 -12.04 -22.91 -16.16
N MET A 403 -12.51 -23.39 -15.01
CA MET A 403 -13.92 -23.31 -14.60
C MET A 403 -14.16 -22.26 -13.51
N THR A 404 -15.36 -21.66 -13.52
CA THR A 404 -15.90 -20.85 -12.41
C THR A 404 -16.95 -21.59 -11.58
N THR A 405 -17.55 -22.64 -12.16
CA THR A 405 -18.56 -23.48 -11.49
C THR A 405 -17.88 -24.56 -10.64
N LYS A 406 -18.41 -24.75 -9.44
CA LYS A 406 -17.98 -25.76 -8.48
C LYS A 406 -18.63 -27.12 -8.74
N VAL A 407 -17.87 -28.20 -8.57
CA VAL A 407 -18.35 -29.58 -8.58
C VAL A 407 -18.51 -30.06 -7.15
N SER A 408 -19.76 -30.23 -6.71
CA SER A 408 -20.11 -30.69 -5.35
C SER A 408 -20.74 -32.08 -5.31
N THR A 409 -20.85 -32.75 -6.46
CA THR A 409 -21.38 -34.11 -6.57
C THR A 409 -20.25 -35.09 -6.83
N PHE A 410 -19.98 -35.96 -5.87
CA PHE A 410 -18.94 -36.99 -5.97
C PHE A 410 -19.57 -38.37 -6.14
N LEU A 411 -18.92 -39.22 -6.93
CA LEU A 411 -19.30 -40.64 -7.09
C LEU A 411 -18.98 -41.43 -5.81
N ASN A 412 -17.88 -41.07 -5.15
CA ASN A 412 -17.47 -41.65 -3.87
C ASN A 412 -16.60 -40.64 -3.11
N GLN A 413 -16.71 -40.58 -1.80
CA GLN A 413 -15.87 -39.73 -0.95
C GLN A 413 -15.53 -40.45 0.36
N SER A 414 -14.26 -40.47 0.71
CA SER A 414 -13.71 -40.94 1.97
C SER A 414 -12.55 -40.05 2.40
N ALA A 415 -11.99 -40.29 3.59
CA ALA A 415 -10.84 -39.53 4.08
C ALA A 415 -9.59 -39.68 3.21
N THR A 416 -9.48 -40.72 2.38
CA THR A 416 -8.29 -41.00 1.57
C THR A 416 -8.54 -40.93 0.08
N ARG A 417 -9.79 -40.84 -0.36
CA ARG A 417 -10.15 -40.91 -1.78
C ARG A 417 -11.43 -40.13 -2.10
N ILE A 418 -11.40 -39.36 -3.19
CA ILE A 418 -12.61 -38.84 -3.87
C ILE A 418 -12.66 -39.43 -5.28
N GLN A 419 -13.83 -39.86 -5.72
CA GLN A 419 -14.10 -40.16 -7.12
C GLN A 419 -15.11 -39.15 -7.67
N VAL A 420 -14.80 -38.54 -8.80
CA VAL A 420 -15.58 -37.47 -9.40
C VAL A 420 -15.53 -37.57 -10.91
N THR A 421 -16.61 -37.16 -11.59
CA THR A 421 -16.60 -37.01 -13.05
C THR A 421 -16.03 -35.65 -13.42
N VAL A 422 -15.01 -35.64 -14.30
CA VAL A 422 -14.39 -34.39 -14.78
C VAL A 422 -15.37 -33.68 -15.71
N PRO A 423 -15.76 -32.41 -15.45
CA PRO A 423 -16.70 -31.70 -16.32
C PRO A 423 -16.14 -31.44 -17.73
N THR A 424 -17.02 -31.32 -18.73
CA THR A 424 -16.63 -31.03 -20.14
C THR A 424 -15.86 -29.73 -20.32
N ALA A 425 -16.17 -28.72 -19.51
CA ALA A 425 -15.53 -27.40 -19.56
C ALA A 425 -14.18 -27.33 -18.82
N ALA A 426 -13.78 -28.40 -18.12
CA ALA A 426 -12.53 -28.43 -17.38
C ALA A 426 -11.32 -28.41 -18.33
N LYS A 427 -10.28 -27.67 -17.95
CA LYS A 427 -9.00 -27.56 -18.66
C LYS A 427 -7.85 -27.98 -17.74
N THR A 428 -6.70 -28.28 -18.34
CA THR A 428 -5.46 -28.49 -17.61
C THR A 428 -5.17 -27.32 -16.67
N GLY A 429 -4.78 -27.63 -15.44
CA GLY A 429 -4.41 -26.65 -14.44
C GLY A 429 -4.57 -27.18 -13.01
N VAL A 430 -4.32 -26.30 -12.04
CA VAL A 430 -4.38 -26.61 -10.60
C VAL A 430 -5.84 -26.61 -10.12
N PRO A 431 -6.41 -27.75 -9.68
CA PRO A 431 -7.74 -27.77 -9.10
C PRO A 431 -7.74 -27.15 -7.71
N LYS A 432 -8.81 -26.43 -7.40
CA LYS A 432 -9.06 -25.84 -6.07
C LYS A 432 -10.11 -26.67 -5.33
N PHE A 433 -9.85 -26.96 -4.07
CA PHE A 433 -10.73 -27.76 -3.22
C PHE A 433 -11.25 -26.88 -2.10
N THR A 434 -12.56 -26.64 -2.08
CA THR A 434 -13.21 -25.90 -0.99
C THR A 434 -13.64 -26.91 0.07
N LEU A 435 -13.24 -26.68 1.32
CA LEU A 435 -13.67 -27.48 2.47
C LEU A 435 -15.06 -27.02 2.92
N THR A 436 -15.74 -27.88 3.71
CA THR A 436 -17.00 -27.53 4.39
C THR A 436 -16.91 -26.31 5.30
N SER A 437 -15.70 -25.91 5.72
CA SER A 437 -15.42 -24.69 6.48
C SER A 437 -15.28 -23.43 5.62
N GLY A 438 -15.36 -23.54 4.29
CA GLY A 438 -15.07 -22.47 3.34
C GLY A 438 -13.58 -22.24 3.07
N TYR A 439 -12.68 -22.90 3.80
CA TYR A 439 -11.24 -22.84 3.54
C TYR A 439 -10.91 -23.49 2.19
N VAL A 440 -10.00 -22.91 1.40
CA VAL A 440 -9.63 -23.43 0.08
C VAL A 440 -8.18 -23.90 0.10
N ILE A 441 -7.95 -25.11 -0.42
CA ILE A 441 -6.61 -25.64 -0.70
C ILE A 441 -6.44 -25.86 -2.19
N GLU A 442 -5.19 -25.91 -2.64
CA GLU A 442 -4.83 -26.27 -4.00
C GLU A 442 -4.22 -27.67 -4.03
N GLY A 443 -4.54 -28.45 -5.06
CA GLY A 443 -3.89 -29.75 -5.31
C GLY A 443 -2.72 -29.64 -6.28
N PRO A 444 -2.09 -30.77 -6.65
CA PRO A 444 -1.19 -30.82 -7.79
C PRO A 444 -1.90 -30.42 -9.10
N GLU A 445 -1.15 -30.00 -10.12
CA GLU A 445 -1.71 -29.77 -11.45
C GLU A 445 -2.35 -31.05 -12.02
N LEU A 446 -3.56 -30.92 -12.56
CA LEU A 446 -4.27 -32.01 -13.25
C LEU A 446 -4.20 -31.77 -14.76
N THR A 447 -3.70 -32.77 -15.49
CA THR A 447 -3.64 -32.74 -16.95
C THR A 447 -4.95 -33.26 -17.56
N ILE A 448 -5.61 -32.39 -18.33
CA ILE A 448 -6.81 -32.74 -19.10
C ILE A 448 -6.45 -32.78 -20.58
N VAL A 449 -6.66 -33.94 -21.21
CA VAL A 449 -6.36 -34.14 -22.64
C VAL A 449 -7.63 -34.04 -23.47
N MET A 450 -7.53 -33.33 -24.59
CA MET A 450 -8.54 -33.26 -25.64
C MET A 450 -7.88 -33.50 -27.00
N PRO A 451 -8.61 -34.09 -27.97
CA PRO A 451 -8.12 -34.18 -29.33
C PRO A 451 -7.94 -32.80 -29.94
N THR A 452 -6.83 -32.60 -30.66
CA THR A 452 -6.59 -31.38 -31.45
C THR A 452 -6.36 -31.77 -32.90
N VAL A 453 -6.76 -30.88 -33.82
CA VAL A 453 -6.52 -31.06 -35.25
C VAL A 453 -5.53 -30.00 -35.71
N SER A 454 -4.57 -30.43 -36.53
CA SER A 454 -3.55 -29.58 -37.15
C SER A 454 -3.78 -29.40 -38.64
N SER A 455 -4.33 -30.42 -39.33
CA SER A 455 -4.64 -30.37 -40.76
C SER A 455 -5.70 -31.37 -41.15
N ILE A 456 -6.44 -31.05 -42.21
CA ILE A 456 -7.44 -31.92 -42.86
C ILE A 456 -7.09 -31.95 -44.36
N THR A 457 -6.77 -33.13 -44.90
CA THR A 457 -6.32 -33.28 -46.30
C THR A 457 -6.89 -34.54 -46.95
N PRO A 458 -7.16 -34.53 -48.28
CA PRO A 458 -7.07 -33.39 -49.20
C PRO A 458 -8.22 -32.37 -49.04
N ALA A 459 -8.05 -31.19 -49.61
CA ALA A 459 -9.06 -30.13 -49.68
C ALA A 459 -9.04 -29.50 -51.09
N PRO A 460 -10.04 -29.72 -51.96
CA PRO A 460 -11.27 -30.47 -51.71
C PRO A 460 -11.07 -32.00 -51.72
N VAL A 461 -11.95 -32.72 -51.02
CA VAL A 461 -12.08 -34.18 -51.05
C VAL A 461 -13.45 -34.58 -51.61
N ALA A 462 -13.49 -35.50 -52.56
CA ALA A 462 -14.74 -35.97 -53.13
C ALA A 462 -15.46 -36.95 -52.15
N PRO A 463 -16.80 -36.94 -52.07
CA PRO A 463 -17.52 -37.97 -51.34
C PRO A 463 -17.15 -39.39 -51.80
N GLY A 464 -17.06 -40.34 -50.86
CA GLY A 464 -16.58 -41.70 -51.10
C GLY A 464 -15.05 -41.85 -51.14
N SER A 465 -14.29 -40.74 -51.14
CA SER A 465 -12.83 -40.76 -51.03
C SER A 465 -12.36 -40.70 -49.58
N TYR A 466 -11.08 -41.00 -49.33
CA TYR A 466 -10.49 -40.90 -48.00
C TYR A 466 -10.08 -39.47 -47.65
N LEU A 467 -10.37 -39.09 -46.40
CA LEU A 467 -9.96 -37.86 -45.75
C LEU A 467 -9.03 -38.20 -44.58
N THR A 468 -7.89 -37.52 -44.52
CA THR A 468 -6.90 -37.62 -43.46
C THR A 468 -7.00 -36.42 -42.54
N ILE A 469 -7.16 -36.68 -41.24
CA ILE A 469 -7.15 -35.69 -40.16
C ILE A 469 -5.88 -35.92 -39.36
N ASN A 470 -4.95 -34.97 -39.38
CA ASN A 470 -3.74 -35.03 -38.55
C ASN A 470 -3.91 -34.15 -37.31
N GLY A 471 -3.28 -34.53 -36.20
CA GLY A 471 -3.52 -33.90 -34.92
C GLY A 471 -2.75 -34.50 -33.76
N SER A 472 -3.31 -34.41 -32.55
CA SER A 472 -2.80 -35.04 -31.33
C SER A 472 -3.96 -35.56 -30.48
N ASN A 473 -3.70 -36.56 -29.63
CA ASN A 473 -4.72 -37.25 -28.83
C ASN A 473 -5.90 -37.79 -29.66
N LEU A 474 -5.64 -38.16 -30.92
CA LEU A 474 -6.70 -38.59 -31.84
C LEU A 474 -7.21 -40.00 -31.51
N THR A 475 -6.48 -40.79 -30.71
CA THR A 475 -6.97 -42.05 -30.11
C THR A 475 -8.19 -41.85 -29.20
N LEU A 476 -8.41 -40.63 -28.69
CA LEU A 476 -9.57 -40.31 -27.87
C LEU A 476 -10.87 -40.19 -28.68
N VAL A 477 -10.81 -40.06 -30.00
CA VAL A 477 -11.97 -39.82 -30.88
C VAL A 477 -12.68 -41.14 -31.19
N ARG A 478 -13.99 -41.22 -31.00
CA ARG A 478 -14.80 -42.39 -31.42
C ARG A 478 -15.64 -42.13 -32.65
N MET A 479 -15.88 -40.86 -32.98
CA MET A 479 -16.73 -40.46 -34.09
C MET A 479 -16.32 -39.06 -34.58
N VAL A 480 -16.43 -38.86 -35.89
CA VAL A 480 -16.28 -37.55 -36.54
C VAL A 480 -17.60 -37.17 -37.19
N LYS A 481 -18.16 -36.02 -36.82
CA LYS A 481 -19.35 -35.44 -37.45
C LYS A 481 -18.93 -34.37 -38.46
N PHE A 482 -19.45 -34.48 -39.66
CA PHE A 482 -19.30 -33.48 -40.72
C PHE A 482 -20.35 -32.39 -40.58
N THR A 483 -20.03 -31.21 -41.11
CA THR A 483 -21.04 -30.18 -41.37
C THR A 483 -22.17 -30.76 -42.22
N GLY A 484 -23.42 -30.52 -41.82
CA GLY A 484 -24.60 -31.12 -42.44
C GLY A 484 -25.11 -32.42 -41.81
N GLY A 485 -24.45 -32.92 -40.75
CA GLY A 485 -24.97 -33.99 -39.89
C GLY A 485 -24.56 -35.42 -40.27
N ALA A 486 -23.67 -35.60 -41.25
CA ALA A 486 -23.12 -36.92 -41.56
C ALA A 486 -22.12 -37.35 -40.48
N GLU A 487 -22.23 -38.58 -39.98
CA GLU A 487 -21.37 -39.09 -38.89
C GLU A 487 -20.54 -40.29 -39.38
N VAL A 488 -19.28 -40.35 -38.95
CA VAL A 488 -18.37 -41.46 -39.22
C VAL A 488 -17.80 -41.98 -37.92
N SER A 489 -18.09 -43.24 -37.59
CA SER A 489 -17.57 -43.92 -36.38
C SER A 489 -16.66 -45.11 -36.70
N THR A 490 -16.42 -45.39 -37.98
CA THR A 490 -15.49 -46.43 -38.45
C THR A 490 -14.37 -45.77 -39.23
N PHE A 491 -13.15 -45.88 -38.73
CA PHE A 491 -11.96 -45.30 -39.35
C PHE A 491 -11.16 -46.38 -40.06
N LEU A 492 -10.56 -46.03 -41.21
CA LEU A 492 -9.62 -46.92 -41.90
C LEU A 492 -8.37 -47.11 -41.03
N THR A 493 -7.87 -46.00 -40.48
CA THR A 493 -6.72 -45.97 -39.57
C THR A 493 -6.98 -44.94 -38.49
N GLN A 494 -6.62 -45.27 -37.25
CA GLN A 494 -6.61 -44.34 -36.13
C GLN A 494 -5.36 -44.55 -35.29
N THR A 495 -4.57 -43.50 -35.16
CA THR A 495 -3.37 -43.43 -34.33
C THR A 495 -3.44 -42.20 -33.44
N GLU A 496 -2.42 -42.00 -32.61
CA GLU A 496 -2.32 -40.81 -31.75
C GLU A 496 -2.35 -39.50 -32.53
N ASN A 497 -1.79 -39.49 -33.74
CA ASN A 497 -1.55 -38.28 -34.53
C ASN A 497 -2.35 -38.23 -35.84
N GLN A 498 -3.10 -39.28 -36.18
CA GLN A 498 -3.80 -39.37 -37.45
C GLN A 498 -5.08 -40.21 -37.40
N ILE A 499 -6.14 -39.71 -38.02
CA ILE A 499 -7.36 -40.45 -38.38
C ILE A 499 -7.49 -40.43 -39.90
N ILE A 500 -7.72 -41.60 -40.52
CA ILE A 500 -8.12 -41.71 -41.92
C ILE A 500 -9.53 -42.29 -41.98
N LEU A 501 -10.44 -41.60 -42.66
CA LEU A 501 -11.84 -41.97 -42.76
C LEU A 501 -12.37 -41.76 -44.17
N MET A 502 -13.46 -42.43 -44.52
CA MET A 502 -14.14 -42.23 -45.80
C MET A 502 -15.16 -41.09 -45.70
N VAL A 503 -15.17 -40.16 -46.65
CA VAL A 503 -16.10 -39.02 -46.66
C VAL A 503 -17.51 -39.50 -47.05
N PRO A 504 -18.53 -39.30 -46.19
CA PRO A 504 -19.91 -39.68 -46.51
C PRO A 504 -20.48 -38.92 -47.73
N ALA A 505 -21.42 -39.54 -48.46
CA ALA A 505 -22.12 -38.93 -49.59
C ALA A 505 -22.84 -37.61 -49.24
N THR A 506 -23.31 -37.50 -47.99
CA THR A 506 -24.07 -36.35 -47.48
C THR A 506 -23.21 -35.32 -46.75
N ALA A 507 -21.89 -35.54 -46.67
CA ALA A 507 -20.98 -34.60 -46.03
C ALA A 507 -20.94 -33.27 -46.79
N ARG A 508 -20.90 -32.16 -46.05
CA ARG A 508 -20.75 -30.81 -46.61
C ARG A 508 -19.45 -30.17 -46.13
N THR A 509 -18.99 -29.17 -46.88
CA THR A 509 -17.87 -28.33 -46.47
C THR A 509 -18.14 -27.64 -45.14
N GLY A 510 -17.15 -27.63 -44.26
CA GLY A 510 -17.17 -26.90 -43.00
C GLY A 510 -16.33 -27.58 -41.93
N LYS A 511 -16.40 -27.07 -40.69
CA LYS A 511 -15.71 -27.66 -39.54
C LYS A 511 -16.24 -29.05 -39.22
N LEU A 512 -15.38 -29.86 -38.62
CA LEU A 512 -15.72 -31.17 -38.10
C LEU A 512 -15.98 -31.06 -36.60
N THR A 513 -16.82 -31.95 -36.08
CA THR A 513 -16.95 -32.16 -34.63
C THR A 513 -16.43 -33.55 -34.28
N LEU A 514 -15.39 -33.60 -33.46
CA LEU A 514 -14.84 -34.84 -32.93
C LEU A 514 -15.60 -35.21 -31.66
N VAL A 515 -16.16 -36.41 -31.61
CA VAL A 515 -16.78 -36.96 -30.39
C VAL A 515 -15.79 -37.90 -29.75
N THR A 516 -15.44 -37.69 -28.48
CA THR A 516 -14.50 -38.54 -27.75
C THR A 516 -15.15 -39.82 -27.23
N ASN A 517 -14.32 -40.77 -26.78
CA ASN A 517 -14.71 -41.99 -26.05
C ASN A 517 -15.55 -41.69 -24.79
N THR A 518 -15.41 -40.49 -24.23
CA THR A 518 -16.15 -39.98 -23.07
C THR A 518 -17.35 -39.11 -23.45
N ASN A 519 -17.78 -39.14 -24.72
CA ASN A 519 -18.91 -38.37 -25.24
C ASN A 519 -18.75 -36.84 -25.13
N THR A 520 -17.51 -36.34 -25.15
CA THR A 520 -17.25 -34.90 -25.25
C THR A 520 -17.13 -34.51 -26.72
N GLU A 521 -17.80 -33.44 -27.13
CA GLU A 521 -17.71 -32.89 -28.49
C GLU A 521 -16.65 -31.79 -28.55
N VAL A 522 -15.75 -31.87 -29.53
CA VAL A 522 -14.68 -30.90 -29.79
C VAL A 522 -14.77 -30.45 -31.24
N GLU A 523 -15.08 -29.17 -31.46
CA GLU A 523 -15.10 -28.58 -32.81
C GLU A 523 -13.67 -28.35 -33.32
N THR A 524 -13.40 -28.73 -34.57
CA THR A 524 -12.09 -28.49 -35.20
C THR A 524 -11.92 -27.03 -35.60
N THR A 525 -10.68 -26.54 -35.55
CA THR A 525 -10.35 -25.20 -36.06
C THR A 525 -10.19 -25.19 -37.59
N GLN A 526 -9.81 -26.32 -38.19
CA GLN A 526 -9.76 -26.51 -39.65
C GLN A 526 -11.12 -26.96 -40.19
N GLU A 527 -11.37 -26.66 -41.46
CA GLU A 527 -12.54 -27.11 -42.21
C GLU A 527 -12.18 -28.26 -43.15
N ALA A 528 -13.09 -29.22 -43.30
CA ALA A 528 -13.06 -30.18 -44.40
C ALA A 528 -13.71 -29.52 -45.63
N THR A 529 -12.99 -29.41 -46.75
CA THR A 529 -13.58 -28.97 -48.01
C THR A 529 -14.07 -30.19 -48.79
N VAL A 530 -15.38 -30.34 -48.97
CA VAL A 530 -15.98 -31.49 -49.66
C VAL A 530 -16.45 -31.06 -51.05
N GLY A 531 -16.02 -31.78 -52.09
CA GLY A 531 -16.39 -31.49 -53.48
C GLY A 531 -15.32 -31.88 -54.51
N ALA A 532 -15.48 -31.38 -55.74
CA ALA A 532 -14.50 -31.55 -56.83
C ALA A 532 -13.57 -30.32 -56.93
N ALA A 533 -12.36 -30.52 -57.46
CA ALA A 533 -11.44 -29.42 -57.74
C ALA A 533 -12.00 -28.48 -58.83
N ALA A 534 -11.88 -27.17 -58.60
CA ALA A 534 -12.31 -26.11 -59.52
C ALA A 534 -11.34 -25.92 -60.71
N PRO A 535 -11.82 -25.62 -61.93
CA PRO A 535 -10.96 -25.10 -62.99
C PRO A 535 -10.43 -23.70 -62.64
N THR A 536 -9.23 -23.35 -63.10
CA THR A 536 -8.64 -22.01 -62.88
C THR A 536 -9.27 -20.98 -63.82
N ILE A 537 -10.22 -20.19 -63.31
CA ILE A 537 -10.88 -19.07 -63.99
C ILE A 537 -10.71 -17.81 -63.13
N ARG A 538 -10.36 -16.68 -63.76
CA ARG A 538 -10.15 -15.38 -63.10
C ARG A 538 -11.28 -14.37 -63.38
N SER A 539 -12.02 -14.56 -64.48
CA SER A 539 -13.21 -13.77 -64.81
C SER A 539 -14.27 -14.68 -65.39
N PHE A 540 -15.39 -14.81 -64.69
CA PHE A 540 -16.48 -15.67 -65.11
C PHE A 540 -17.34 -14.98 -66.16
N ILE A 541 -17.74 -15.77 -67.15
CA ILE A 541 -18.81 -15.47 -68.11
C ILE A 541 -20.08 -16.21 -67.66
N TYR A 542 -19.94 -17.45 -67.18
CA TYR A 542 -20.99 -18.23 -66.55
C TYR A 542 -20.41 -19.05 -65.38
N ASP A 543 -21.04 -18.94 -64.21
CA ASP A 543 -20.85 -19.77 -62.99
C ASP A 543 -22.18 -19.73 -62.21
N ASP A 544 -22.96 -20.82 -62.26
CA ASP A 544 -24.37 -20.93 -61.85
C ASP A 544 -25.37 -19.94 -62.52
N ALA A 545 -24.88 -18.84 -63.08
CA ALA A 545 -25.60 -17.79 -63.78
C ALA A 545 -24.64 -17.04 -64.72
N LEU A 546 -25.18 -16.32 -65.70
CA LEU A 546 -24.38 -15.38 -66.50
C LEU A 546 -23.83 -14.27 -65.61
N ALA A 547 -22.56 -13.93 -65.81
CA ALA A 547 -21.91 -12.85 -65.08
C ALA A 547 -22.55 -11.48 -65.39
N SER A 548 -22.48 -10.56 -64.44
CA SER A 548 -23.01 -9.20 -64.62
C SER A 548 -22.42 -8.54 -65.87
N GLY A 549 -23.30 -8.06 -66.76
CA GLY A 549 -22.93 -7.49 -68.05
C GLY A 549 -22.99 -8.47 -69.23
N TRP A 550 -23.20 -9.77 -68.99
CA TRP A 550 -23.48 -10.74 -70.06
C TRP A 550 -24.98 -10.94 -70.25
N ALA A 551 -25.42 -11.00 -71.49
CA ALA A 551 -26.81 -11.27 -71.84
C ALA A 551 -26.94 -12.45 -72.81
N GLN A 552 -28.02 -13.21 -72.69
CA GLN A 552 -28.42 -14.19 -73.70
C GLN A 552 -29.14 -13.45 -74.83
N TRP A 553 -28.63 -13.52 -76.06
CA TRP A 553 -29.20 -12.83 -77.23
C TRP A 553 -29.92 -13.77 -78.22
N GLY A 554 -29.98 -15.07 -77.91
CA GLY A 554 -30.64 -16.08 -78.74
C GLY A 554 -29.62 -16.95 -79.48
N GLY A 555 -29.92 -17.33 -80.72
CA GLY A 555 -29.06 -18.19 -81.53
C GLY A 555 -29.50 -18.25 -82.98
N TYR A 556 -28.68 -18.88 -83.82
CA TYR A 556 -29.01 -19.17 -85.21
C TYR A 556 -29.79 -20.51 -85.31
N ASN A 557 -30.64 -20.66 -86.33
CA ASN A 557 -31.60 -21.78 -86.49
C ASN A 557 -31.03 -23.18 -86.13
N GLY A 558 -31.81 -23.98 -85.40
CA GLY A 558 -31.47 -25.37 -85.02
C GLY A 558 -31.02 -25.58 -83.57
N VAL A 559 -31.34 -24.66 -82.67
CA VAL A 559 -31.16 -24.82 -81.20
C VAL A 559 -32.50 -25.19 -80.57
N ASP A 560 -32.58 -26.37 -79.96
CA ASP A 560 -33.80 -26.82 -79.26
C ASP A 560 -33.84 -26.32 -77.81
N VAL A 561 -32.68 -26.27 -77.14
CA VAL A 561 -32.57 -25.86 -75.73
C VAL A 561 -31.34 -24.98 -75.52
N GLN A 562 -31.54 -23.84 -74.84
CA GLN A 562 -30.48 -23.04 -74.21
C GLN A 562 -31.00 -22.64 -72.82
N ASP A 563 -30.68 -23.46 -71.82
CA ASP A 563 -31.16 -23.31 -70.45
C ASP A 563 -30.00 -22.93 -69.51
N LEU A 564 -29.99 -21.67 -69.09
CA LEU A 564 -29.01 -21.12 -68.13
C LEU A 564 -29.34 -21.45 -66.66
N ASN A 565 -30.47 -22.11 -66.39
CA ASN A 565 -30.93 -22.43 -65.04
C ASN A 565 -31.05 -23.95 -64.80
N ASN A 566 -30.45 -24.77 -65.67
CA ASN A 566 -30.56 -26.22 -65.56
C ASN A 566 -29.88 -26.75 -64.29
N THR A 567 -30.62 -27.52 -63.50
CA THR A 567 -30.19 -28.07 -62.21
C THR A 567 -29.73 -29.54 -62.29
N THR A 568 -29.59 -30.09 -63.50
CA THR A 568 -29.17 -31.48 -63.73
C THR A 568 -27.79 -31.53 -64.36
N ASN A 569 -27.01 -32.59 -64.14
CA ASN A 569 -25.62 -32.64 -64.61
C ASN A 569 -24.86 -31.36 -64.21
N VAL A 570 -24.83 -31.06 -62.91
CA VAL A 570 -24.07 -29.95 -62.33
C VAL A 570 -22.84 -30.55 -61.65
N LYS A 571 -21.67 -29.95 -61.84
CA LYS A 571 -20.40 -30.43 -61.28
C LYS A 571 -19.96 -29.59 -60.08
N ARG A 572 -20.20 -28.29 -60.11
CA ARG A 572 -19.97 -27.32 -59.02
C ARG A 572 -21.17 -26.38 -58.94
N GLY A 573 -21.45 -25.85 -57.76
CA GLY A 573 -22.62 -24.99 -57.57
C GLY A 573 -23.95 -25.73 -57.69
N ALA A 574 -24.97 -25.03 -58.16
CA ALA A 574 -26.36 -25.48 -58.25
C ALA A 574 -26.88 -25.60 -59.69
N LYS A 575 -26.23 -25.00 -60.69
CA LYS A 575 -26.73 -24.89 -62.06
C LYS A 575 -25.63 -25.01 -63.11
N SER A 576 -25.94 -25.67 -64.23
CA SER A 576 -25.08 -25.69 -65.42
C SER A 576 -25.83 -25.17 -66.65
N LEU A 577 -25.13 -24.51 -67.57
CA LEU A 577 -25.68 -24.07 -68.85
C LEU A 577 -25.89 -25.30 -69.74
N LYS A 578 -27.15 -25.66 -69.98
CA LYS A 578 -27.53 -26.77 -70.86
C LYS A 578 -27.81 -26.26 -72.27
N VAL A 579 -27.20 -26.89 -73.26
CA VAL A 579 -27.43 -26.59 -74.67
C VAL A 579 -27.78 -27.87 -75.43
N THR A 580 -28.83 -27.84 -76.26
CA THR A 580 -29.20 -28.92 -77.17
C THR A 580 -29.38 -28.39 -78.58
N TYR A 581 -28.58 -28.91 -79.51
CA TYR A 581 -28.62 -28.59 -80.93
C TYR A 581 -29.31 -29.70 -81.74
N SER A 582 -30.26 -29.33 -82.59
CA SER A 582 -30.89 -30.18 -83.61
C SER A 582 -30.35 -29.90 -85.02
N GLY A 583 -29.71 -28.75 -85.25
CA GLY A 583 -29.07 -28.37 -86.52
C GLY A 583 -27.55 -28.59 -86.54
N ALA A 584 -27.02 -29.08 -87.65
CA ALA A 584 -25.58 -29.34 -87.83
C ALA A 584 -24.71 -28.07 -87.81
N SER A 585 -25.32 -26.89 -87.98
CA SER A 585 -24.64 -25.58 -87.90
C SER A 585 -25.33 -24.62 -86.91
N ALA A 586 -26.12 -25.19 -86.00
CA ALA A 586 -26.82 -24.43 -84.97
C ALA A 586 -25.83 -23.76 -84.01
N THR A 587 -26.20 -22.61 -83.45
CA THR A 587 -25.30 -21.77 -82.66
C THR A 587 -26.09 -21.04 -81.60
N ILE A 588 -25.60 -21.01 -80.36
CA ILE A 588 -26.09 -20.08 -79.34
C ILE A 588 -25.21 -18.84 -79.27
N GLN A 589 -25.83 -17.72 -78.87
CA GLN A 589 -25.23 -16.41 -78.81
C GLN A 589 -25.32 -15.84 -77.41
N LEU A 590 -24.17 -15.41 -76.89
CA LEU A 590 -24.05 -14.59 -75.69
C LEU A 590 -23.49 -13.23 -76.09
N LYS A 591 -24.01 -12.18 -75.45
CA LYS A 591 -23.57 -10.81 -75.64
C LYS A 591 -22.69 -10.37 -74.47
N PRO A 592 -21.41 -10.02 -74.70
CA PRO A 592 -20.65 -9.27 -73.73
C PRO A 592 -21.13 -7.81 -73.66
N GLY A 593 -21.31 -7.29 -72.45
CA GLY A 593 -21.58 -5.88 -72.18
C GLY A 593 -20.34 -5.00 -72.32
N ASP A 594 -19.15 -5.58 -72.11
CA ASP A 594 -17.87 -4.99 -72.47
C ASP A 594 -17.29 -5.70 -73.69
N ALA A 595 -17.20 -5.00 -74.82
CA ALA A 595 -16.64 -5.55 -76.05
C ALA A 595 -15.17 -5.98 -75.90
N ASN A 596 -14.46 -5.51 -74.87
CA ASN A 596 -13.07 -5.83 -74.58
C ASN A 596 -12.90 -6.82 -73.42
N PHE A 597 -13.94 -7.61 -73.08
CA PHE A 597 -13.94 -8.55 -71.93
C PHE A 597 -12.72 -9.48 -71.86
N ALA A 598 -12.07 -9.77 -73.00
CA ALA A 598 -10.90 -10.63 -73.12
C ALA A 598 -9.57 -9.96 -72.75
N ASN A 599 -9.52 -8.63 -72.57
CA ASN A 599 -8.30 -7.90 -72.28
C ASN A 599 -7.72 -8.29 -70.92
N GLY A 600 -6.41 -8.58 -70.88
CA GLY A 600 -5.71 -8.99 -69.66
C GLY A 600 -5.77 -10.49 -69.37
N TYR A 601 -6.41 -11.28 -70.22
CA TYR A 601 -6.48 -12.74 -70.10
C TYR A 601 -5.77 -13.43 -71.27
N THR A 602 -5.46 -14.70 -71.09
CA THR A 602 -4.69 -15.50 -72.06
C THR A 602 -5.52 -16.61 -72.70
N HIS A 603 -6.48 -17.16 -71.96
CA HIS A 603 -7.30 -18.27 -72.43
C HIS A 603 -8.78 -18.06 -72.09
N LEU A 604 -9.63 -18.58 -72.95
CA LEU A 604 -10.99 -18.96 -72.62
C LEU A 604 -10.98 -20.37 -72.03
N VAL A 605 -11.72 -20.58 -70.93
CA VAL A 605 -11.81 -21.85 -70.22
C VAL A 605 -13.27 -22.26 -70.14
N LEU A 606 -13.55 -23.50 -70.51
CA LEU A 606 -14.86 -24.13 -70.37
C LEU A 606 -14.71 -25.38 -69.53
N TYR A 607 -15.64 -25.62 -68.61
CA TYR A 607 -15.78 -26.88 -67.93
C TYR A 607 -17.04 -27.57 -68.41
N VAL A 608 -16.89 -28.50 -69.35
CA VAL A 608 -17.97 -28.98 -70.22
C VAL A 608 -18.14 -30.50 -70.14
N LYS A 609 -19.39 -30.97 -70.18
CA LYS A 609 -19.75 -32.40 -70.24
C LYS A 609 -20.70 -32.67 -71.39
N GLY A 610 -20.44 -33.72 -72.16
CA GLY A 610 -21.38 -34.25 -73.15
C GLY A 610 -22.55 -34.98 -72.50
N GLY A 611 -23.77 -34.64 -72.91
CA GLY A 611 -25.02 -35.24 -72.44
C GLY A 611 -25.44 -36.52 -73.17
N GLY A 612 -24.78 -36.87 -74.27
CA GLY A 612 -25.02 -38.09 -75.04
C GLY A 612 -24.16 -39.28 -74.56
N THR A 613 -24.26 -40.40 -75.28
CA THR A 613 -23.48 -41.62 -75.04
C THR A 613 -22.19 -41.71 -75.85
N ALA A 614 -21.95 -40.77 -76.77
CA ALA A 614 -20.75 -40.69 -77.60
C ALA A 614 -20.17 -39.27 -77.58
N ASN A 615 -18.85 -39.17 -77.72
CA ASN A 615 -18.14 -37.89 -77.80
C ASN A 615 -18.65 -37.07 -79.01
N ASN A 616 -18.66 -35.75 -78.86
CA ASN A 616 -19.15 -34.82 -79.87
C ASN A 616 -18.19 -33.62 -80.00
N LYS A 617 -18.50 -32.65 -80.86
CA LYS A 617 -17.68 -31.45 -81.09
C LYS A 617 -18.51 -30.19 -81.03
N ALA A 618 -17.91 -29.12 -80.54
CA ALA A 618 -18.43 -27.76 -80.65
C ALA A 618 -17.30 -26.80 -81.03
N ALA A 619 -17.64 -25.57 -81.39
CA ALA A 619 -16.67 -24.53 -81.63
C ALA A 619 -17.04 -23.23 -80.93
N ILE A 620 -16.03 -22.43 -80.61
CA ILE A 620 -16.20 -21.02 -80.23
C ILE A 620 -15.88 -20.14 -81.43
N GLN A 621 -16.64 -19.07 -81.62
CA GLN A 621 -16.36 -18.03 -82.61
C GLN A 621 -16.80 -16.67 -82.05
N PHE A 622 -16.13 -15.59 -82.43
CA PHE A 622 -16.54 -14.24 -82.10
C PHE A 622 -16.99 -13.48 -83.35
N LYS A 623 -18.03 -12.67 -83.21
CA LYS A 623 -18.36 -11.62 -84.17
C LYS A 623 -17.89 -10.30 -83.58
N LEU A 624 -17.09 -9.55 -84.34
CA LEU A 624 -16.54 -8.26 -83.91
C LEU A 624 -17.58 -7.14 -84.11
N VAL A 625 -17.40 -6.01 -83.42
CA VAL A 625 -18.31 -4.84 -83.51
C VAL A 625 -18.45 -4.31 -84.95
N GLY A 626 -17.44 -4.51 -85.80
CA GLY A 626 -17.49 -4.20 -87.24
C GLY A 626 -18.21 -5.24 -88.12
N GLY A 627 -18.80 -6.29 -87.53
CA GLY A 627 -19.56 -7.34 -88.23
C GLY A 627 -18.74 -8.51 -88.77
N ALA A 628 -17.41 -8.45 -88.72
CA ALA A 628 -16.53 -9.54 -89.14
C ALA A 628 -16.51 -10.70 -88.13
N PHE A 629 -16.40 -11.94 -88.61
CA PHE A 629 -16.26 -13.12 -87.76
C PHE A 629 -14.81 -13.55 -87.63
N THR A 630 -14.41 -14.02 -86.45
CA THR A 630 -13.10 -14.64 -86.21
C THR A 630 -13.03 -16.06 -86.80
N GLY A 631 -11.85 -16.65 -86.79
CA GLY A 631 -11.72 -18.11 -86.98
C GLY A 631 -12.50 -18.88 -85.91
N GLU A 632 -13.03 -20.04 -86.29
CA GLU A 632 -13.71 -20.96 -85.38
C GLU A 632 -12.69 -21.84 -84.65
N GLN A 633 -12.85 -21.99 -83.34
CA GLN A 633 -11.98 -22.82 -82.50
C GLN A 633 -12.77 -24.04 -82.04
N GLU A 634 -12.57 -25.17 -82.72
CA GLU A 634 -13.24 -26.43 -82.39
C GLU A 634 -12.61 -27.10 -81.16
N PHE A 635 -13.44 -27.76 -80.36
CA PHE A 635 -13.03 -28.56 -79.21
C PHE A 635 -13.89 -29.82 -79.08
N ASP A 636 -13.29 -30.86 -78.51
CA ASP A 636 -13.97 -32.11 -78.24
C ASP A 636 -14.80 -32.02 -76.95
N ILE A 637 -16.00 -32.60 -76.99
CA ILE A 637 -16.91 -32.75 -75.86
C ILE A 637 -16.97 -34.23 -75.52
N VAL A 638 -16.51 -34.58 -74.31
CA VAL A 638 -16.49 -35.97 -73.84
C VAL A 638 -17.85 -36.35 -73.25
N ALA A 639 -18.41 -37.47 -73.68
CA ALA A 639 -19.67 -37.98 -73.15
C ALA A 639 -19.54 -38.45 -71.70
N GLY A 640 -20.50 -38.10 -70.84
CA GLY A 640 -20.60 -38.63 -69.47
C GLY A 640 -19.63 -38.03 -68.45
N GLU A 641 -18.57 -37.35 -68.88
CA GLU A 641 -17.54 -36.76 -68.02
C GLU A 641 -17.37 -35.25 -68.27
N TYR A 642 -17.05 -34.51 -67.21
CA TYR A 642 -16.71 -33.10 -67.29
C TYR A 642 -15.22 -32.91 -67.60
N THR A 643 -14.90 -32.24 -68.71
CA THR A 643 -13.54 -31.93 -69.13
C THR A 643 -13.29 -30.43 -69.14
N VAL A 644 -12.06 -30.05 -68.77
CA VAL A 644 -11.60 -28.66 -68.86
C VAL A 644 -11.06 -28.42 -70.27
N VAL A 645 -11.72 -27.54 -71.02
CA VAL A 645 -11.29 -27.08 -72.34
C VAL A 645 -10.64 -25.71 -72.17
N GLN A 646 -9.43 -25.54 -72.71
CA GLN A 646 -8.70 -24.27 -72.67
C GLN A 646 -8.35 -23.84 -74.10
N ILE A 647 -8.87 -22.70 -74.52
CA ILE A 647 -8.66 -22.16 -75.87
C ILE A 647 -7.83 -20.87 -75.74
N PRO A 648 -6.62 -20.80 -76.31
CA PRO A 648 -5.83 -19.56 -76.32
C PRO A 648 -6.59 -18.44 -77.01
N LEU A 649 -6.70 -17.26 -76.40
CA LEU A 649 -7.42 -16.13 -77.00
C LEU A 649 -6.77 -15.64 -78.30
N SER A 650 -5.46 -15.86 -78.47
CA SER A 650 -4.72 -15.53 -79.68
C SER A 650 -5.16 -16.34 -80.91
N SER A 651 -5.80 -17.51 -80.74
CA SER A 651 -6.21 -18.35 -81.88
C SER A 651 -7.43 -17.78 -82.62
N PHE A 652 -8.16 -16.84 -82.02
CA PHE A 652 -9.27 -16.12 -82.66
C PHE A 652 -8.78 -14.99 -83.58
N GLY A 653 -7.47 -14.73 -83.67
CA GLY A 653 -6.90 -13.64 -84.46
C GLY A 653 -7.05 -12.29 -83.77
N ASN A 654 -7.08 -11.20 -84.54
CA ASN A 654 -7.16 -9.85 -83.98
C ASN A 654 -8.60 -9.51 -83.56
N ILE A 655 -8.83 -9.45 -82.25
CA ILE A 655 -10.13 -9.11 -81.65
C ILE A 655 -10.15 -7.69 -81.05
N SER A 656 -9.14 -6.86 -81.31
CA SER A 656 -9.01 -5.51 -80.71
C SER A 656 -10.08 -4.52 -81.13
N ALA A 657 -10.83 -4.81 -82.20
CA ALA A 657 -12.01 -4.05 -82.62
C ALA A 657 -13.21 -4.21 -81.65
N GLY A 658 -13.07 -5.05 -80.63
CA GLY A 658 -14.13 -5.41 -79.69
C GLY A 658 -15.00 -6.54 -80.23
N VAL A 659 -15.48 -7.38 -79.32
CA VAL A 659 -16.39 -8.50 -79.58
C VAL A 659 -17.83 -8.06 -79.36
N ASP A 660 -18.66 -8.23 -80.37
CA ASP A 660 -20.08 -7.98 -80.31
C ASP A 660 -20.88 -9.23 -79.94
N GLU A 661 -20.50 -10.39 -80.47
CA GLU A 661 -21.19 -11.66 -80.20
C GLU A 661 -20.19 -12.76 -79.83
N PHE A 662 -20.47 -13.46 -78.73
CA PHE A 662 -19.78 -14.69 -78.33
C PHE A 662 -20.64 -15.88 -78.77
N LEU A 663 -20.11 -16.69 -79.69
CA LEU A 663 -20.86 -17.75 -80.35
C LEU A 663 -20.32 -19.12 -79.93
N ILE A 664 -21.22 -19.99 -79.51
CA ILE A 664 -20.93 -21.41 -79.29
C ILE A 664 -21.67 -22.17 -80.38
N LYS A 665 -20.96 -22.91 -81.22
CA LYS A 665 -21.49 -23.54 -82.44
C LYS A 665 -21.45 -25.06 -82.32
N ASN A 666 -22.46 -25.72 -82.87
CA ASN A 666 -22.43 -27.16 -83.06
C ASN A 666 -21.44 -27.54 -84.16
N LYS A 667 -20.62 -28.58 -83.92
CA LYS A 667 -19.67 -29.13 -84.90
C LYS A 667 -19.68 -30.64 -85.02
N GLY A 668 -20.59 -31.32 -84.32
CA GLY A 668 -20.73 -32.76 -84.52
C GLY A 668 -22.18 -33.20 -84.65
N ALA A 669 -22.38 -34.50 -84.45
CA ALA A 669 -23.62 -35.18 -84.80
C ALA A 669 -24.82 -34.62 -84.03
N VAL A 670 -25.94 -34.43 -84.72
CA VAL A 670 -27.21 -33.98 -84.13
C VAL A 670 -28.09 -35.18 -83.74
N PRO A 671 -28.83 -35.12 -82.61
CA PRO A 671 -28.81 -34.02 -81.65
C PRO A 671 -27.53 -33.99 -80.80
N ASN A 672 -26.96 -32.80 -80.59
CA ASN A 672 -25.79 -32.60 -79.72
C ASN A 672 -26.21 -31.87 -78.45
N THR A 673 -26.11 -32.55 -77.30
CA THR A 673 -26.40 -31.96 -75.98
C THR A 673 -25.15 -31.91 -75.13
N PHE A 674 -24.88 -30.77 -74.50
CA PHE A 674 -23.81 -30.63 -73.51
C PHE A 674 -24.17 -29.64 -72.42
N TYR A 675 -23.43 -29.73 -71.32
CA TYR A 675 -23.58 -28.95 -70.10
C TYR A 675 -22.28 -28.21 -69.83
N ILE A 676 -22.33 -26.90 -69.65
CA ILE A 676 -21.18 -26.09 -69.24
C ILE A 676 -21.41 -25.69 -67.79
N ASP A 677 -20.55 -26.19 -66.90
CA ASP A 677 -20.60 -25.85 -65.47
C ASP A 677 -19.97 -24.49 -65.22
N ASP A 678 -18.81 -24.26 -65.84
CA ASP A 678 -18.07 -23.01 -65.76
C ASP A 678 -17.63 -22.54 -67.14
N LEU A 679 -17.76 -21.25 -67.40
CA LEU A 679 -17.23 -20.58 -68.59
C LEU A 679 -16.56 -19.28 -68.15
N GLY A 680 -15.33 -19.03 -68.58
CA GLY A 680 -14.65 -17.79 -68.23
C GLY A 680 -13.27 -17.63 -68.83
N LEU A 681 -12.54 -16.65 -68.33
CA LEU A 681 -11.22 -16.26 -68.78
C LEU A 681 -10.17 -16.44 -67.70
N ARG A 682 -8.93 -16.75 -68.08
CA ARG A 682 -7.79 -16.86 -67.16
C ARG A 682 -6.53 -16.15 -67.61
#